data_AF-A0A1V4VX80-F1
#
_entry.id   AF-A0A1V4VX80-F1
#
_cell.length_a   1.000
_cell.length_b   1.000
_cell.length_c   1.000
_cell.angle_alpha   90.00
_cell.angle_beta   90.00
_cell.angle_gamma   90.00
#
_symmetry.space_group_name_H-M   'P 1'
#
loop_
_entity.id
_entity.type
_entity.pdbx_description
1 polymer ?
#
loop_
_entity_poly.entity_id
_entity_poly.type
_entity_poly.pdbx_seq_one_letter_code
_entity_poly.pdbx_strand_id
1 'polypeptide(L)'
;MFLQEIFHKNNIKKNAKIAKSFYNIYGIINKLRICVGDFIVKKTISSIAWKANLSRTLDKMDPIPPNQQWLAELSGSTWDIHNRANEFLMELNHKFRNDRHVINLLHSICLKDFWFYHSLPESEQALSVIIDIFEGLLFSVKEEADRELLVTTLIQFMDRLSTLNDFSKSIIFRCFSVIEADIPQHEAIYIRNSGYFKACFDRLAQDAQFFPVIMRLTSHILGRCFDYWEKMSEAEKWFQSKIHLFTVTDADKIKQIGHPFFAHLRTQLECASTWEEIRHIMFFTDISNYFRSFTKEFSSSLESIHYLYYLLHLPGMSNLYDHLLYDMNRNLRSVFKELEPEAIPAFLDAVFKELEELKAEHTRTVLDCIITLGKEVIDSNNAVGISHFIKLVVQFGFSYPGQISLNSDWQVQVNPNHVKNIRVFLEIIGKDPFAVRELLNALIVELKMGGICISDTDLFQRDVTKLLNSDIAPVYREIKQLTRIFPVFFQDIGAEGMLRKVTTAIDGLSRRKDRLIHFLRVQIHVESNNTNVELTRRIIQYWYYGDKQPLRELLPEDLYYTLEEDQEWYEKAHEALTGLCERLSLGLEDLLKLNIEELKKMVQPDDESENVHLNKVIDILQIHNLLLEKYSFETENVVALVEKTRFFSKSDLEQLDSAIQNARNDRAIALLYKMMNHLKSVILNPEKTEAFENIQYKRHIAAGIPSTYGQYKEPKFEALGLMYRLERVISKLMAGVLSSISREYITAKTLRQIYDVLLLFKEGLALDGIYDQSFNSNFVIAGI
;
A
#
# COMPACT_ATOMS: atom_id res chain seq x y z
N MET A 1 17.12 -29.13 -8.70
CA MET A 1 18.14 -29.67 -7.77
C MET A 1 19.32 -30.33 -8.48
N PHE A 2 19.18 -31.25 -9.44
CA PHE A 2 20.34 -31.83 -10.16
C PHE A 2 21.00 -30.89 -11.22
N LEU A 3 20.33 -29.79 -11.58
CA LEU A 3 20.87 -28.75 -12.47
C LEU A 3 21.43 -27.51 -11.73
N GLN A 4 21.33 -27.46 -10.40
CA GLN A 4 21.93 -26.41 -9.57
C GLN A 4 23.38 -26.72 -9.18
N GLU A 5 23.81 -27.99 -9.22
CA GLU A 5 25.19 -28.38 -8.93
C GLU A 5 26.17 -28.11 -10.08
N ILE A 6 25.68 -27.85 -11.30
CA ILE A 6 26.54 -27.59 -12.46
C ILE A 6 26.90 -26.10 -12.59
N PHE A 7 26.10 -25.19 -12.01
CA PHE A 7 26.38 -23.75 -12.02
C PHE A 7 27.21 -23.24 -10.84
N HIS A 8 27.53 -24.09 -9.86
CA HIS A 8 28.23 -23.66 -8.64
C HIS A 8 29.75 -23.84 -8.66
N LYS A 9 30.33 -24.24 -9.80
CA LYS A 9 31.78 -24.30 -10.00
C LYS A 9 32.18 -23.49 -11.22
N ASN A 10 32.20 -22.16 -11.10
CA ASN A 10 33.14 -21.23 -11.77
C ASN A 10 32.64 -19.78 -11.65
N ASN A 11 33.03 -19.08 -10.58
CA ASN A 11 33.74 -17.79 -10.64
C ASN A 11 33.71 -17.06 -9.29
N ILE A 12 34.87 -17.10 -8.64
CA ILE A 12 35.26 -16.20 -7.55
C ILE A 12 36.24 -15.17 -8.14
N LYS A 13 36.09 -13.90 -7.72
CA LYS A 13 36.97 -12.72 -7.90
C LYS A 13 36.74 -11.85 -9.16
N LYS A 14 36.08 -10.70 -8.95
CA LYS A 14 36.77 -9.40 -8.92
C LYS A 14 35.83 -8.27 -8.49
N ASN A 15 36.45 -7.24 -7.91
CA ASN A 15 35.94 -5.90 -7.61
C ASN A 15 35.37 -5.68 -6.20
N ALA A 16 36.30 -5.82 -5.25
CA ALA A 16 36.48 -4.82 -4.22
C ALA A 16 36.57 -3.41 -4.83
N LYS A 17 35.44 -2.70 -4.87
CA LYS A 17 35.38 -1.22 -5.01
C LYS A 17 34.05 -0.67 -4.47
N ILE A 18 33.53 -1.25 -3.38
CA ILE A 18 32.32 -0.78 -2.67
C ILE A 18 32.57 -0.86 -1.16
N ALA A 19 33.73 -0.38 -0.71
CA ALA A 19 34.10 -0.38 0.72
C ALA A 19 34.80 0.91 1.14
N LYS A 20 34.50 2.03 0.46
CA LYS A 20 34.96 3.36 0.87
C LYS A 20 34.04 4.48 0.38
N SER A 21 32.77 4.39 0.77
CA SER A 21 31.92 5.57 0.99
C SER A 21 30.96 5.34 2.17
N PHE A 22 31.45 4.61 3.18
CA PHE A 22 30.76 4.26 4.42
C PHE A 22 31.02 5.30 5.53
N TYR A 23 31.24 6.57 5.16
CA TYR A 23 31.40 7.68 6.10
C TYR A 23 30.74 8.94 5.53
N ASN A 24 29.40 8.98 5.62
CA ASN A 24 28.60 10.19 5.88
C ASN A 24 27.10 9.82 5.96
N ILE A 25 26.78 8.82 6.79
CA ILE A 25 25.40 8.44 7.14
C ILE A 25 25.19 8.83 8.60
N TYR A 26 25.05 10.14 8.83
CA TYR A 26 24.51 10.75 10.04
C TYR A 26 23.89 12.09 9.59
N GLY A 27 22.69 12.03 8.99
CA GLY A 27 22.06 13.25 8.49
C GLY A 27 20.77 13.11 7.69
N ILE A 28 20.29 11.91 7.37
CA ILE A 28 19.09 11.75 6.54
C ILE A 28 18.18 10.67 7.14
N ILE A 29 17.86 10.83 8.44
CA ILE A 29 16.73 10.18 9.11
C ILE A 29 15.95 11.32 9.75
N ASN A 30 15.32 12.12 8.90
CA ASN A 30 14.28 13.06 9.27
C ASN A 30 13.64 13.52 7.96
N LYS A 31 12.81 12.65 7.39
CA LYS A 31 11.70 13.07 6.54
C LYS A 31 10.81 11.87 6.28
N LEU A 32 9.56 12.07 6.71
CA LEU A 32 8.32 11.48 6.21
C LEU A 32 7.65 10.55 7.20
N ARG A 33 6.85 11.21 8.03
CA ARG A 33 5.74 10.68 8.79
C ARG A 33 4.47 11.37 8.24
N ILE A 34 3.37 10.62 8.30
CA ILE A 34 1.94 11.05 8.36
C ILE A 34 1.35 11.61 7.04
N CYS A 35 0.11 11.33 6.61
CA CYS A 35 -1.22 11.27 7.25
C CYS A 35 -2.22 10.68 6.21
N VAL A 36 -3.41 10.15 6.50
CA VAL A 36 -4.67 10.73 7.04
C VAL A 36 -5.62 9.49 7.16
N GLY A 37 -6.50 9.25 8.12
CA GLY A 37 -7.38 10.11 8.93
C GLY A 37 -8.83 9.85 8.50
N ASP A 38 -9.65 9.30 9.39
CA ASP A 38 -11.11 9.25 9.23
C ASP A 38 -11.80 9.56 10.57
N PHE A 39 -12.91 10.28 10.47
CA PHE A 39 -13.81 10.63 11.58
C PHE A 39 -14.78 9.46 11.86
N ILE A 40 -15.07 9.15 13.13
CA ILE A 40 -16.42 8.94 13.70
C ILE A 40 -16.31 8.59 15.21
N VAL A 41 -16.91 9.48 16.02
CA VAL A 41 -17.50 9.37 17.37
C VAL A 41 -17.18 8.12 18.22
N LYS A 42 -16.35 8.28 19.26
CA LYS A 42 -16.08 7.28 20.32
C LYS A 42 -16.81 7.58 21.62
N LYS A 43 -17.48 6.57 22.16
CA LYS A 43 -17.92 6.44 23.56
C LYS A 43 -16.69 6.16 24.43
N THR A 44 -16.51 6.92 25.51
CA THR A 44 -15.30 7.00 26.35
C THR A 44 -15.02 5.68 27.12
N ILE A 45 -13.82 5.12 26.95
CA ILE A 45 -13.23 4.13 27.87
C ILE A 45 -11.87 4.69 28.32
N SER A 46 -11.77 5.04 29.60
CA SER A 46 -10.57 5.51 30.28
C SER A 46 -9.62 4.34 30.55
N SER A 47 -8.38 4.40 30.03
CA SER A 47 -7.37 3.34 30.15
C SER A 47 -6.28 3.71 31.17
N ILE A 48 -6.03 2.78 32.10
CA ILE A 48 -5.01 2.82 33.15
C ILE A 48 -3.57 2.88 32.58
N ALA A 49 -3.37 2.49 31.31
CA ALA A 49 -2.07 2.52 30.65
C ALA A 49 -1.56 3.96 30.37
N TRP A 50 -2.47 4.93 30.19
CA TRP A 50 -2.10 6.35 29.99
C TRP A 50 -1.48 6.94 31.26
N LYS A 51 -2.05 6.63 32.44
CA LYS A 51 -1.51 7.07 33.74
C LYS A 51 -0.13 6.46 34.06
N ALA A 52 0.16 5.27 33.55
CA ALA A 52 1.44 4.59 33.77
C ALA A 52 2.57 5.12 32.86
N ASN A 53 2.25 5.67 31.68
CA ASN A 53 3.23 6.39 30.86
C ASN A 53 3.52 7.79 31.41
N LEU A 54 2.50 8.48 31.94
CA LEU A 54 2.62 9.81 32.53
C LEU A 54 3.63 9.87 33.70
N SER A 55 3.68 8.81 34.52
CA SER A 55 4.56 8.74 35.69
C SER A 55 6.04 8.55 35.35
N ARG A 56 6.38 8.07 34.14
CA ARG A 56 7.76 7.88 33.67
C ARG A 56 8.32 9.07 32.87
N THR A 57 7.47 10.03 32.46
CA THR A 57 7.87 11.20 31.65
C THR A 57 8.05 12.50 32.44
N LEU A 58 7.72 12.52 33.74
CA LEU A 58 7.78 13.71 34.60
C LEU A 58 9.20 14.30 34.75
N ASP A 59 10.27 13.50 34.67
CA ASP A 59 11.66 13.97 34.77
C ASP A 59 12.17 14.71 33.51
N LYS A 60 11.34 14.84 32.47
CA LYS A 60 11.69 15.46 31.16
C LYS A 60 10.86 16.69 30.84
N MET A 61 10.18 17.26 31.82
CA MET A 61 9.24 18.36 31.66
C MET A 61 9.81 19.64 32.28
N ASP A 62 9.81 20.74 31.53
CA ASP A 62 10.10 22.04 32.11
C ASP A 62 8.91 22.52 32.95
N PRO A 63 9.11 23.34 34.01
CA PRO A 63 8.01 23.84 34.82
C PRO A 63 6.99 24.61 33.97
N ILE A 64 5.71 24.21 34.02
CA ILE A 64 4.63 24.93 33.32
C ILE A 64 4.57 26.37 33.86
N PRO A 65 4.67 27.40 33.00
CA PRO A 65 4.54 28.79 33.42
C PRO A 65 3.23 29.07 34.18
N PRO A 66 3.25 29.90 35.25
CA PRO A 66 2.06 30.13 36.09
C PRO A 66 0.82 30.64 35.34
N ASN A 67 1.01 31.48 34.31
CA ASN A 67 -0.08 31.99 33.46
C ASN A 67 -0.71 30.89 32.58
N GLN A 68 0.08 29.93 32.12
CA GLN A 68 -0.42 28.77 31.37
C GLN A 68 -1.17 27.82 32.29
N GLN A 69 -0.61 27.54 33.48
CA GLN A 69 -1.27 26.70 34.48
C GLN A 69 -2.63 27.27 34.88
N TRP A 70 -2.70 28.59 35.11
CA TRP A 70 -3.95 29.32 35.35
C TRP A 70 -4.98 29.13 34.23
N LEU A 71 -4.57 29.17 32.95
CA LEU A 71 -5.45 28.94 31.80
C LEU A 71 -6.10 27.54 31.85
N ALA A 72 -5.37 26.50 32.25
CA ALA A 72 -5.94 25.16 32.41
C ALA A 72 -6.89 25.06 33.61
N GLU A 73 -6.57 25.72 34.72
CA GLU A 73 -7.41 25.73 35.93
C GLU A 73 -8.80 26.34 35.68
N LEU A 74 -8.92 27.33 34.80
CA LEU A 74 -10.21 27.91 34.40
C LEU A 74 -11.20 26.86 33.89
N SER A 75 -10.70 25.80 33.26
CA SER A 75 -11.53 24.72 32.68
C SER A 75 -11.89 23.59 33.63
N GLY A 76 -11.48 23.66 34.91
CA GLY A 76 -11.63 22.57 35.88
C GLY A 76 -13.07 22.08 36.12
N SER A 77 -14.09 22.89 35.78
CA SER A 77 -15.50 22.53 35.85
C SER A 77 -15.99 21.66 34.68
N THR A 78 -15.22 21.57 33.58
CA THR A 78 -15.59 20.82 32.37
C THR A 78 -14.52 19.79 32.04
N TRP A 79 -14.77 18.52 32.37
CA TRP A 79 -13.79 17.44 32.30
C TRP A 79 -13.09 17.30 30.94
N ASP A 80 -13.83 17.35 29.83
CA ASP A 80 -13.26 17.20 28.48
C ASP A 80 -12.33 18.34 28.08
N ILE A 81 -12.70 19.59 28.40
CA ILE A 81 -11.91 20.79 28.10
C ILE A 81 -10.67 20.83 28.99
N HIS A 82 -10.85 20.53 30.29
CA HIS A 82 -9.75 20.46 31.25
C HIS A 82 -8.71 19.40 30.89
N ASN A 83 -9.16 18.22 30.48
CA ASN A 83 -8.24 17.15 30.09
C ASN A 83 -7.44 17.55 28.83
N ARG A 84 -8.09 18.19 27.85
CA ARG A 84 -7.40 18.67 26.65
C ARG A 84 -6.44 19.82 26.94
N ALA A 85 -6.83 20.77 27.79
CA ALA A 85 -5.97 21.87 28.21
C ALA A 85 -4.73 21.36 28.96
N ASN A 86 -4.90 20.38 29.86
CA ASN A 86 -3.78 19.75 30.56
C ASN A 86 -2.88 18.97 29.59
N GLU A 87 -3.45 18.15 28.69
CA GLU A 87 -2.67 17.42 27.68
C GLU A 87 -1.86 18.40 26.81
N PHE A 88 -2.49 19.49 26.39
CA PHE A 88 -1.85 20.55 25.62
C PHE A 88 -0.68 21.18 26.35
N LEU A 89 -0.87 21.62 27.61
CA LEU A 89 0.20 22.25 28.39
C LEU A 89 1.31 21.27 28.74
N MET A 90 0.96 19.99 28.95
CA MET A 90 1.93 18.94 29.21
C MET A 90 2.86 18.74 28.01
N GLU A 91 2.30 18.61 26.82
CA GLU A 91 3.10 18.48 25.60
C GLU A 91 3.86 19.77 25.26
N LEU A 92 3.21 20.94 25.41
CA LEU A 92 3.80 22.26 25.11
C LEU A 92 5.10 22.51 25.88
N ASN A 93 5.17 22.05 27.14
CA ASN A 93 6.31 22.26 28.04
C ASN A 93 7.22 21.01 28.16
N HIS A 94 7.03 20.01 27.29
CA HIS A 94 7.88 18.82 27.28
C HIS A 94 9.21 19.09 26.56
N LYS A 95 10.34 18.60 27.11
CA LYS A 95 11.68 18.81 26.53
C LYS A 95 11.84 18.28 25.11
N PHE A 96 11.06 17.28 24.74
CA PHE A 96 11.00 16.69 23.40
C PHE A 96 9.61 16.86 22.79
N ARG A 97 9.09 18.08 22.85
CA ARG A 97 7.77 18.47 22.30
C ARG A 97 7.60 18.04 20.84
N ASN A 98 6.45 17.46 20.53
CA ASN A 98 5.97 17.24 19.18
C ASN A 98 5.15 18.47 18.72
N ASP A 99 5.77 19.36 17.96
CA ASP A 99 5.16 20.62 17.48
C ASP A 99 3.82 20.38 16.78
N ARG A 100 3.74 19.42 15.86
CA ARG A 100 2.47 19.05 15.19
C ARG A 100 1.37 18.68 16.17
N HIS A 101 1.66 17.90 17.22
CA HIS A 101 0.65 17.52 18.23
C HIS A 101 0.18 18.73 19.03
N VAL A 102 1.10 19.58 19.47
CA VAL A 102 0.80 20.81 20.21
C VAL A 102 -0.07 21.75 19.39
N ILE A 103 0.25 21.96 18.13
CA ILE A 103 -0.51 22.86 17.25
C ILE A 103 -1.91 22.30 16.98
N ASN A 104 -2.07 20.98 16.82
CA ASN A 104 -3.39 20.34 16.67
C ASN A 104 -4.27 20.49 17.93
N LEU A 105 -3.66 20.39 19.12
CA LEU A 105 -4.35 20.63 20.39
C LEU A 105 -4.71 22.12 20.54
N LEU A 106 -3.79 23.03 20.23
CA LEU A 106 -4.04 24.47 20.21
C LEU A 106 -5.17 24.85 19.25
N HIS A 107 -5.17 24.29 18.04
CA HIS A 107 -6.23 24.47 17.05
C HIS A 107 -7.58 24.00 17.60
N SER A 108 -7.62 22.85 18.29
CA SER A 108 -8.84 22.38 18.94
C SER A 108 -9.30 23.32 20.06
N ILE A 109 -8.39 23.85 20.87
CA ILE A 109 -8.70 24.83 21.92
C ILE A 109 -9.26 26.12 21.29
N CYS A 110 -8.59 26.66 20.27
CA CYS A 110 -8.92 27.93 19.63
C CYS A 110 -10.21 27.89 18.82
N LEU A 111 -10.60 26.74 18.25
CA LEU A 111 -11.78 26.64 17.39
C LEU A 111 -12.94 25.87 18.06
N LYS A 112 -12.66 24.73 18.72
CA LYS A 112 -13.70 23.88 19.33
C LYS A 112 -14.06 24.34 20.74
N ASP A 113 -13.06 24.60 21.58
CA ASP A 113 -13.27 24.96 22.99
C ASP A 113 -13.38 26.48 23.21
N PHE A 114 -13.28 27.25 22.13
CA PHE A 114 -13.39 28.71 22.10
C PHE A 114 -14.55 29.28 22.90
N TRP A 115 -15.75 28.70 22.74
CA TRP A 115 -16.98 29.17 23.40
C TRP A 115 -16.84 29.18 24.92
N PHE A 116 -16.05 28.24 25.48
CA PHE A 116 -15.83 28.12 26.91
C PHE A 116 -15.00 29.29 27.43
N TYR A 117 -13.80 29.46 26.87
CA TYR A 117 -12.88 30.53 27.30
C TYR A 117 -13.44 31.94 27.02
N HIS A 118 -14.28 32.08 26.00
CA HIS A 118 -14.97 33.34 25.74
C HIS A 118 -16.05 33.64 26.80
N SER A 119 -16.76 32.63 27.30
CA SER A 119 -17.86 32.82 28.26
C SER A 119 -17.44 33.21 29.68
N LEU A 120 -16.14 33.21 29.97
CA LEU A 120 -15.60 33.49 31.30
C LEU A 120 -15.51 34.99 31.59
N PRO A 121 -15.67 35.43 32.85
CA PRO A 121 -15.38 36.81 33.26
C PRO A 121 -13.96 37.26 32.91
N GLU A 122 -12.99 36.34 32.98
CA GLU A 122 -11.57 36.56 32.68
C GLU A 122 -11.22 36.34 31.20
N SER A 123 -12.20 36.37 30.29
CA SER A 123 -12.04 36.02 28.87
C SER A 123 -10.87 36.73 28.20
N GLU A 124 -10.75 38.05 28.35
CA GLU A 124 -9.67 38.82 27.71
C GLU A 124 -8.29 38.35 28.19
N GLN A 125 -8.12 38.05 29.47
CA GLN A 125 -6.88 37.52 30.02
C GLN A 125 -6.61 36.09 29.52
N ALA A 126 -7.62 35.24 29.44
CA ALA A 126 -7.48 33.88 28.90
C ALA A 126 -7.05 33.88 27.43
N LEU A 127 -7.70 34.71 26.60
CA LEU A 127 -7.35 34.87 25.19
C LEU A 127 -5.96 35.51 25.00
N SER A 128 -5.57 36.43 25.89
CA SER A 128 -4.23 37.00 25.92
C SER A 128 -3.16 35.93 26.12
N VAL A 129 -3.36 34.99 27.05
CA VAL A 129 -2.41 33.86 27.26
C VAL A 129 -2.33 32.97 26.03
N ILE A 130 -3.45 32.74 25.34
CA ILE A 130 -3.46 31.96 24.08
C ILE A 130 -2.61 32.66 23.01
N ILE A 131 -2.70 33.99 22.88
CA ILE A 131 -1.86 34.76 21.94
C ILE A 131 -0.38 34.68 22.34
N ASP A 132 -0.04 34.77 23.62
CA ASP A 132 1.35 34.63 24.09
C ASP A 132 1.93 33.26 23.69
N ILE A 133 1.09 32.21 23.70
CA ILE A 133 1.47 30.88 23.23
C ILE A 133 1.66 30.85 21.72
N PHE A 134 0.80 31.49 20.92
CA PHE A 134 1.03 31.64 19.47
C PHE A 134 2.36 32.34 19.18
N GLU A 135 2.66 33.45 19.87
CA GLU A 135 3.94 34.17 19.74
C GLU A 135 5.13 33.26 20.06
N GLY A 136 5.08 32.53 21.18
CA GLY A 136 6.14 31.61 21.58
C GLY A 136 6.31 30.41 20.62
N LEU A 137 5.22 29.90 20.06
CA LEU A 137 5.26 28.83 19.08
C LEU A 137 5.79 29.32 17.73
N LEU A 138 5.38 30.49 17.24
CA LEU A 138 5.94 31.08 16.02
C LEU A 138 7.44 31.33 16.17
N PHE A 139 7.92 31.70 17.36
CA PHE A 139 9.36 31.84 17.58
C PHE A 139 10.12 30.49 17.56
N SER A 140 9.51 29.41 18.05
CA SER A 140 10.21 28.14 18.30
C SER A 140 10.04 27.05 17.24
N VAL A 141 8.90 27.02 16.54
CA VAL A 141 8.58 26.00 15.53
C VAL A 141 9.40 26.23 14.26
N LYS A 142 10.16 25.21 13.88
CA LYS A 142 11.10 25.27 12.74
C LYS A 142 10.57 24.60 11.47
N GLU A 143 9.77 23.55 11.62
CA GLU A 143 9.21 22.81 10.48
C GLU A 143 8.16 23.68 9.78
N GLU A 144 8.36 23.93 8.48
CA GLU A 144 7.53 24.86 7.70
C GLU A 144 6.05 24.44 7.66
N ALA A 145 5.78 23.14 7.51
CA ALA A 145 4.41 22.61 7.46
C ALA A 145 3.67 22.74 8.80
N ASP A 146 4.38 22.70 9.92
CA ASP A 146 3.81 22.89 11.25
C ASP A 146 3.56 24.39 11.49
N ARG A 147 4.50 25.25 11.08
CA ARG A 147 4.33 26.71 11.11
C ARG A 147 3.16 27.18 10.25
N GLU A 148 2.98 26.60 9.07
CA GLU A 148 1.84 26.88 8.18
C GLU A 148 0.49 26.55 8.84
N LEU A 149 0.40 25.41 9.52
CA LEU A 149 -0.78 25.07 10.32
C LEU A 149 -1.00 26.08 11.47
N LEU A 150 0.07 26.52 12.14
CA LEU A 150 -0.03 27.49 13.23
C LEU A 150 -0.54 28.85 12.74
N VAL A 151 -0.01 29.37 11.63
CA VAL A 151 -0.44 30.64 11.02
C VAL A 151 -1.90 30.58 10.57
N THR A 152 -2.30 29.50 9.89
CA THR A 152 -3.69 29.33 9.45
C THR A 152 -4.64 29.19 10.64
N THR A 153 -4.22 28.51 11.70
CA THR A 153 -4.97 28.43 12.97
C THR A 153 -5.17 29.81 13.60
N LEU A 154 -4.13 30.66 13.63
CA LEU A 154 -4.23 32.02 14.16
C LEU A 154 -5.25 32.86 13.38
N ILE A 155 -5.22 32.80 12.05
CA ILE A 155 -6.17 33.54 11.18
C ILE A 155 -7.61 33.04 11.40
N GLN A 156 -7.81 31.72 11.50
CA GLN A 156 -9.13 31.14 11.78
C GLN A 156 -9.62 31.48 13.19
N PHE A 157 -8.72 31.57 14.16
CA PHE A 157 -9.05 32.02 15.52
C PHE A 157 -9.53 33.47 15.53
N MET A 158 -8.91 34.36 14.74
CA MET A 158 -9.37 35.74 14.56
C MET A 158 -10.78 35.81 13.94
N ASP A 159 -11.05 35.01 12.90
CA ASP A 159 -12.41 34.91 12.33
C ASP A 159 -13.39 34.42 13.38
N ARG A 160 -13.03 33.38 14.14
CA ARG A 160 -13.87 32.85 15.21
C ARG A 160 -14.20 33.90 16.26
N LEU A 161 -13.21 34.70 16.69
CA LEU A 161 -13.40 35.85 17.58
C LEU A 161 -14.37 36.88 17.00
N SER A 162 -14.23 37.20 15.71
CA SER A 162 -15.09 38.17 15.02
C SER A 162 -16.56 37.73 14.89
N THR A 163 -16.85 36.45 15.15
CA THR A 163 -18.22 35.93 15.10
C THR A 163 -19.08 36.30 16.31
N LEU A 164 -18.46 36.88 17.35
CA LEU A 164 -19.12 37.27 18.58
C LEU A 164 -19.62 38.71 18.49
N ASN A 165 -20.71 39.02 19.21
CA ASN A 165 -21.27 40.37 19.24
C ASN A 165 -20.45 41.35 20.11
N ASP A 166 -19.69 40.84 21.09
CA ASP A 166 -18.85 41.62 22.00
C ASP A 166 -17.51 40.88 22.21
N PHE A 167 -16.53 41.17 21.36
CA PHE A 167 -15.19 40.59 21.42
C PHE A 167 -14.15 41.67 21.74
N SER A 168 -13.08 41.29 22.45
CA SER A 168 -12.02 42.24 22.77
C SER A 168 -11.26 42.65 21.51
N LYS A 169 -11.33 43.94 21.19
CA LYS A 169 -10.59 44.53 20.07
C LYS A 169 -9.08 44.52 20.32
N SER A 170 -8.65 44.56 21.58
CA SER A 170 -7.24 44.53 21.96
C SER A 170 -6.58 43.21 21.52
N ILE A 171 -7.30 42.09 21.70
CA ILE A 171 -6.88 40.74 21.31
C ILE A 171 -6.70 40.63 19.79
N ILE A 172 -7.63 41.17 19.01
CA ILE A 172 -7.51 41.19 17.54
C ILE A 172 -6.33 42.03 17.08
N PHE A 173 -6.10 43.21 17.67
CA PHE A 173 -4.91 44.01 17.33
C PHE A 173 -3.61 43.29 17.70
N ARG A 174 -3.57 42.56 18.82
CA ARG A 174 -2.43 41.71 19.16
C ARG A 174 -2.21 40.63 18.09
N CYS A 175 -3.24 39.90 17.67
CA CYS A 175 -3.13 38.92 16.58
C CYS A 175 -2.55 39.55 15.29
N PHE A 176 -3.01 40.74 14.89
CA PHE A 176 -2.43 41.45 13.74
C PHE A 176 -0.96 41.78 13.95
N SER A 177 -0.56 42.18 15.17
CA SER A 177 0.83 42.52 15.49
C SER A 177 1.73 41.29 15.41
N VAL A 178 1.23 40.12 15.85
CA VAL A 178 1.92 38.84 15.70
C VAL A 178 2.13 38.48 14.23
N ILE A 179 1.08 38.61 13.40
CA ILE A 179 1.17 38.35 11.95
C ILE A 179 2.15 39.31 11.27
N GLU A 180 2.07 40.62 11.58
CA GLU A 180 2.95 41.64 10.99
C GLU A 180 4.42 41.45 11.36
N ALA A 181 4.70 40.98 12.58
CA ALA A 181 6.06 40.67 13.02
C ALA A 181 6.64 39.42 12.34
N ASP A 182 5.79 38.46 11.97
CA ASP A 182 6.19 37.18 11.40
C ASP A 182 6.41 37.21 9.88
N ILE A 183 5.62 38.02 9.15
CA ILE A 183 5.67 38.15 7.68
C ILE A 183 7.09 38.38 7.13
N PRO A 184 7.94 39.30 7.67
CA PRO A 184 9.25 39.55 7.09
C PRO A 184 10.19 38.33 7.06
N GLN A 185 10.00 37.38 7.97
CA GLN A 185 10.82 36.17 8.07
C GLN A 185 10.19 34.98 7.32
N HIS A 186 8.86 34.97 7.20
CA HIS A 186 8.10 33.82 6.69
C HIS A 186 7.07 34.18 5.61
N GLU A 187 7.35 35.21 4.81
CA GLU A 187 6.47 35.79 3.78
C GLU A 187 5.81 34.74 2.87
N ALA A 188 6.56 33.72 2.46
CA ALA A 188 6.08 32.65 1.58
C ALA A 188 4.85 31.90 2.14
N ILE A 189 4.78 31.67 3.46
CA ILE A 189 3.64 30.99 4.10
C ILE A 189 2.38 31.83 3.96
N TYR A 190 2.48 33.14 4.18
CA TYR A 190 1.36 34.07 4.07
C TYR A 190 0.91 34.27 2.62
N ILE A 191 1.83 34.26 1.65
CA ILE A 191 1.50 34.30 0.22
C ILE A 191 0.66 33.06 -0.15
N ARG A 192 1.15 31.85 0.15
CA ARG A 192 0.46 30.59 -0.19
C ARG A 192 -0.92 30.48 0.48
N ASN A 193 -1.03 31.02 1.69
CA ASN A 193 -2.27 30.97 2.49
C ASN A 193 -3.09 32.27 2.43
N SER A 194 -2.82 33.15 1.46
CA SER A 194 -3.55 34.41 1.31
C SER A 194 -5.07 34.20 1.19
N GLY A 195 -5.52 33.05 0.67
CA GLY A 195 -6.95 32.69 0.63
C GLY A 195 -7.63 32.69 2.00
N TYR A 196 -6.89 32.45 3.10
CA TYR A 196 -7.44 32.59 4.45
C TYR A 196 -7.77 34.04 4.79
N PHE A 197 -7.02 35.03 4.29
CA PHE A 197 -7.34 36.44 4.51
C PHE A 197 -8.68 36.77 3.87
N LYS A 198 -8.89 36.31 2.61
CA LYS A 198 -10.16 36.45 1.88
C LYS A 198 -11.34 35.81 2.61
N ALA A 199 -11.14 34.61 3.17
CA ALA A 199 -12.19 33.83 3.81
C ALA A 199 -12.51 34.30 5.25
N CYS A 200 -11.49 34.72 6.01
CA CYS A 200 -11.58 34.93 7.46
C CYS A 200 -11.69 36.41 7.88
N PHE A 201 -11.26 37.37 7.06
CA PHE A 201 -11.28 38.78 7.46
C PHE A 201 -12.55 39.54 7.09
N ASP A 202 -13.55 38.86 6.52
CA ASP A 202 -14.75 39.52 6.01
C ASP A 202 -15.52 40.32 7.06
N ARG A 203 -15.73 39.73 8.25
CA ARG A 203 -16.40 40.42 9.35
C ARG A 203 -15.52 41.48 9.99
N LEU A 204 -14.23 41.18 10.14
CA LEU A 204 -13.28 42.13 10.73
C LEU A 204 -13.11 43.38 9.86
N ALA A 205 -13.21 43.24 8.53
CA ALA A 205 -13.12 44.37 7.60
C ALA A 205 -14.33 45.32 7.67
N GLN A 206 -15.46 44.89 8.26
CA GLN A 206 -16.62 45.76 8.48
C GLN A 206 -16.41 46.71 9.68
N ASP A 207 -15.48 46.39 10.59
CA ASP A 207 -15.14 47.29 11.70
C ASP A 207 -14.13 48.35 11.25
N ALA A 208 -14.52 49.63 11.40
CA ALA A 208 -13.71 50.77 11.00
C ALA A 208 -12.32 50.83 11.67
N GLN A 209 -12.11 50.17 12.82
CA GLN A 209 -10.83 50.15 13.51
C GLN A 209 -9.84 49.16 12.88
N PHE A 210 -10.32 48.01 12.40
CA PHE A 210 -9.46 46.97 11.80
C PHE A 210 -9.30 47.16 10.29
N PHE A 211 -10.27 47.81 9.64
CA PHE A 211 -10.27 48.03 8.20
C PHE A 211 -8.92 48.57 7.65
N PRO A 212 -8.28 49.61 8.22
CA PRO A 212 -7.00 50.10 7.70
C PRO A 212 -5.87 49.07 7.78
N VAL A 213 -5.83 48.24 8.83
CA VAL A 213 -4.82 47.20 9.02
C VAL A 213 -5.04 46.06 8.04
N ILE A 214 -6.29 45.60 7.90
CA ILE A 214 -6.67 44.53 6.96
C ILE A 214 -6.37 44.93 5.52
N MET A 215 -6.76 46.15 5.12
CA MET A 215 -6.51 46.65 3.76
C MET A 215 -5.01 46.71 3.47
N ARG A 216 -4.21 47.28 4.39
CA ARG A 216 -2.75 47.36 4.25
C ARG A 216 -2.10 45.98 4.15
N LEU A 217 -2.42 45.10 5.10
CA LEU A 217 -1.80 43.79 5.23
C LEU A 217 -2.16 42.89 4.03
N THR A 218 -3.44 42.85 3.66
CA THR A 218 -3.92 42.04 2.54
C THR A 218 -3.37 42.55 1.22
N SER A 219 -3.32 43.88 1.02
CA SER A 219 -2.75 44.47 -0.20
C SER A 219 -1.25 44.17 -0.31
N HIS A 220 -0.51 44.26 0.80
CA HIS A 220 0.89 43.87 0.83
C HIS A 220 1.05 42.40 0.39
N ILE A 221 0.35 41.47 1.03
CA ILE A 221 0.45 40.04 0.69
C ILE A 221 0.01 39.74 -0.75
N LEU A 222 -1.05 40.37 -1.27
CA LEU A 222 -1.49 40.19 -2.65
C LEU A 222 -0.46 40.70 -3.66
N GLY A 223 0.11 41.88 -3.45
CA GLY A 223 1.19 42.39 -4.30
C GLY A 223 2.37 41.41 -4.36
N ARG A 224 2.78 40.89 -3.21
CA ARG A 224 3.84 39.86 -3.11
C ARG A 224 3.43 38.53 -3.73
N CYS A 225 2.15 38.17 -3.68
CA CYS A 225 1.59 37.00 -4.35
C CYS A 225 1.69 37.12 -5.87
N PHE A 226 1.38 38.30 -6.43
CA PHE A 226 1.50 38.54 -7.88
C PHE A 226 2.96 38.51 -8.33
N ASP A 227 3.86 39.15 -7.57
CA ASP A 227 5.30 39.08 -7.82
C ASP A 227 5.82 37.64 -7.81
N TYR A 228 5.36 36.84 -6.84
CA TYR A 228 5.70 35.43 -6.74
C TYR A 228 5.25 34.66 -7.98
N TRP A 229 3.97 34.75 -8.35
CA TRP A 229 3.42 34.00 -9.49
C TRP A 229 4.04 34.43 -10.80
N GLU A 230 4.21 35.74 -11.05
CA GLU A 230 4.85 36.25 -12.26
C GLU A 230 6.30 35.77 -12.37
N LYS A 231 7.06 35.86 -11.28
CA LYS A 231 8.47 35.43 -11.25
C LYS A 231 8.63 33.92 -11.41
N MET A 232 7.77 33.12 -10.80
CA MET A 232 7.87 31.65 -10.87
C MET A 232 7.31 31.10 -12.18
N SER A 233 6.28 31.74 -12.74
CA SER A 233 5.67 31.29 -13.99
C SER A 233 6.54 31.61 -15.20
N GLU A 234 7.09 32.84 -15.31
CA GLU A 234 7.78 33.33 -16.52
C GLU A 234 7.06 32.87 -17.82
N ALA A 235 5.73 32.93 -17.86
CA ALA A 235 4.91 32.21 -18.84
C ALA A 235 5.28 32.51 -20.30
N GLU A 236 5.54 33.77 -20.65
CA GLU A 236 5.96 34.14 -22.00
C GLU A 236 7.32 33.56 -22.36
N LYS A 237 8.29 33.59 -21.44
CA LYS A 237 9.64 33.06 -21.66
C LYS A 237 9.61 31.55 -21.83
N TRP A 238 8.82 30.86 -21.00
CA TRP A 238 8.57 29.44 -21.14
C TRP A 238 8.00 29.13 -22.52
N PHE A 239 6.92 29.80 -22.91
CA PHE A 239 6.25 29.56 -24.19
C PHE A 239 7.18 29.80 -25.38
N GLN A 240 7.95 30.90 -25.37
CA GLN A 240 8.93 31.19 -26.42
C GLN A 240 9.99 30.09 -26.56
N SER A 241 10.46 29.51 -25.45
CA SER A 241 11.44 28.41 -25.50
C SER A 241 10.88 27.11 -26.10
N LYS A 242 9.54 26.97 -26.11
CA LYS A 242 8.83 25.77 -26.55
C LYS A 242 7.89 26.03 -27.73
N ILE A 243 7.99 27.18 -28.39
CA ILE A 243 7.03 27.62 -29.41
C ILE A 243 6.88 26.63 -30.58
N HIS A 244 7.94 25.89 -30.91
CA HIS A 244 7.92 24.84 -31.94
C HIS A 244 7.01 23.64 -31.59
N LEU A 245 6.61 23.48 -30.33
CA LEU A 245 5.66 22.46 -29.86
C LEU A 245 4.21 22.94 -29.91
N PHE A 246 3.98 24.23 -30.18
CA PHE A 246 2.66 24.83 -30.28
C PHE A 246 2.42 25.26 -31.73
N THR A 247 1.46 24.59 -32.37
CA THR A 247 1.13 24.79 -33.79
C THR A 247 -0.15 25.58 -33.98
N VAL A 248 -1.02 25.59 -32.96
CA VAL A 248 -2.35 26.23 -33.00
C VAL A 248 -2.42 27.42 -32.04
N THR A 249 -1.77 27.34 -30.88
CA THR A 249 -1.84 28.40 -29.87
C THR A 249 -0.97 29.61 -30.22
N ASP A 250 -1.57 30.80 -30.19
CA ASP A 250 -0.86 32.08 -30.42
C ASP A 250 -0.22 32.61 -29.12
N ALA A 251 0.94 33.24 -29.26
CA ALA A 251 1.65 33.96 -28.21
C ALA A 251 0.77 35.03 -27.53
N ASP A 252 -0.19 35.62 -28.24
CA ASP A 252 -1.12 36.58 -27.65
C ASP A 252 -2.04 35.96 -26.57
N LYS A 253 -2.37 34.66 -26.67
CA LYS A 253 -3.13 33.99 -25.61
C LYS A 253 -2.33 33.87 -24.32
N ILE A 254 -1.03 33.64 -24.41
CA ILE A 254 -0.15 33.44 -23.24
C ILE A 254 -0.06 34.70 -22.37
N LYS A 255 -0.27 35.88 -22.96
CA LYS A 255 -0.35 37.15 -22.20
C LYS A 255 -1.43 37.14 -21.12
N GLN A 256 -2.45 36.29 -21.23
CA GLN A 256 -3.51 36.14 -20.23
C GLN A 256 -3.06 35.43 -18.95
N ILE A 257 -1.89 34.80 -18.95
CA ILE A 257 -1.27 34.18 -17.76
C ILE A 257 0.15 34.72 -17.50
N GLY A 258 0.55 35.76 -18.22
CA GLY A 258 1.89 36.32 -18.22
C GLY A 258 1.96 37.74 -17.64
N HIS A 259 2.98 38.51 -18.04
CA HIS A 259 3.24 39.85 -17.53
C HIS A 259 2.02 40.80 -17.64
N PRO A 260 1.28 40.86 -18.77
CA PRO A 260 0.10 41.72 -18.88
C PRO A 260 -1.01 41.36 -17.89
N PHE A 261 -1.19 40.06 -17.59
CA PHE A 261 -2.16 39.59 -16.61
C PHE A 261 -1.80 40.05 -15.19
N PHE A 262 -0.54 39.88 -14.77
CA PHE A 262 -0.12 40.34 -13.44
C PHE A 262 -0.07 41.87 -13.32
N ALA A 263 0.27 42.58 -14.39
CA ALA A 263 0.15 44.05 -14.43
C ALA A 263 -1.30 44.52 -14.26
N HIS A 264 -2.27 43.80 -14.86
CA HIS A 264 -3.69 44.06 -14.65
C HIS A 264 -4.12 43.84 -13.20
N LEU A 265 -3.72 42.72 -12.57
CA LEU A 265 -4.02 42.45 -11.15
C LEU A 265 -3.43 43.51 -10.21
N ARG A 266 -2.20 43.97 -10.47
CA ARG A 266 -1.59 45.08 -9.70
C ARG A 266 -2.38 46.38 -9.84
N THR A 267 -2.82 46.72 -11.05
CA THR A 267 -3.63 47.91 -11.30
C THR A 267 -4.98 47.84 -10.56
N GLN A 268 -5.63 46.67 -10.57
CA GLN A 268 -6.86 46.45 -9.79
C GLN A 268 -6.62 46.64 -8.28
N LEU A 269 -5.49 46.14 -7.77
CA LEU A 269 -5.12 46.26 -6.37
C LEU A 269 -4.84 47.72 -5.96
N GLU A 270 -4.16 48.49 -6.80
CA GLU A 270 -3.88 49.92 -6.55
C GLU A 270 -5.16 50.77 -6.54
N CYS A 271 -6.15 50.40 -7.34
CA CYS A 271 -7.44 51.09 -7.41
C CYS A 271 -8.44 50.63 -6.34
N ALA A 272 -8.20 49.50 -5.67
CA ALA A 272 -9.10 48.96 -4.65
C ALA A 272 -9.07 49.82 -3.38
N SER A 273 -10.23 50.38 -3.04
CA SER A 273 -10.43 51.25 -1.87
C SER A 273 -11.33 50.62 -0.81
N THR A 274 -12.04 49.55 -1.16
CA THR A 274 -12.93 48.80 -0.28
C THR A 274 -12.52 47.34 -0.15
N TRP A 275 -12.95 46.69 0.94
CA TRP A 275 -12.71 45.27 1.15
C TRP A 275 -13.37 44.39 0.08
N GLU A 276 -14.56 44.78 -0.37
CA GLU A 276 -15.28 44.04 -1.41
C GLU A 276 -14.53 44.07 -2.74
N GLU A 277 -13.93 45.20 -3.11
CA GLU A 277 -13.05 45.28 -4.29
C GLU A 277 -11.84 44.36 -4.16
N ILE A 278 -11.15 44.35 -3.02
CA ILE A 278 -10.02 43.44 -2.76
C ILE A 278 -10.46 41.97 -2.86
N ARG A 279 -11.61 41.61 -2.29
CA ARG A 279 -12.12 40.22 -2.32
C ARG A 279 -12.37 39.70 -3.73
N HIS A 280 -12.69 40.58 -4.68
CA HIS A 280 -12.90 40.21 -6.09
C HIS A 280 -11.60 40.01 -6.87
N ILE A 281 -10.47 40.48 -6.35
CA ILE A 281 -9.15 40.20 -6.93
C ILE A 281 -8.79 38.72 -6.67
N MET A 282 -7.97 38.14 -7.54
CA MET A 282 -7.51 36.75 -7.42
C MET A 282 -6.46 36.60 -6.33
N PHE A 283 -6.72 35.71 -5.36
CA PHE A 283 -5.75 35.29 -4.35
C PHE A 283 -4.93 34.10 -4.85
N PHE A 284 -3.96 33.62 -4.07
CA PHE A 284 -3.05 32.55 -4.49
C PHE A 284 -3.75 31.32 -5.10
N THR A 285 -4.79 30.81 -4.42
CA THR A 285 -5.57 29.65 -4.89
C THR A 285 -6.46 29.99 -6.09
N ASP A 286 -6.92 31.23 -6.22
CA ASP A 286 -7.69 31.67 -7.39
C ASP A 286 -6.78 31.66 -8.63
N ILE A 287 -5.54 32.14 -8.50
CA ILE A 287 -4.53 32.13 -9.58
C ILE A 287 -4.16 30.71 -9.98
N SER A 288 -3.88 29.82 -9.01
CA SER A 288 -3.53 28.43 -9.33
C SER A 288 -4.67 27.70 -10.06
N ASN A 289 -5.92 27.92 -9.62
CA ASN A 289 -7.10 27.39 -10.31
C ASN A 289 -7.31 28.02 -11.68
N TYR A 290 -7.06 29.32 -11.84
CA TYR A 290 -7.15 30.01 -13.13
C TYR A 290 -6.15 29.43 -14.14
N PHE A 291 -4.88 29.30 -13.76
CA PHE A 291 -3.85 28.65 -14.59
C PHE A 291 -4.25 27.22 -14.96
N ARG A 292 -4.71 26.40 -14.00
CA ARG A 292 -5.22 25.05 -14.33
C ARG A 292 -6.39 25.11 -15.33
N SER A 293 -7.33 26.04 -15.14
CA SER A 293 -8.48 26.18 -16.04
C SER A 293 -8.09 26.65 -17.45
N PHE A 294 -6.98 27.37 -17.56
CA PHE A 294 -6.41 27.87 -18.81
C PHE A 294 -5.97 26.74 -19.75
N THR A 295 -5.82 25.50 -19.27
CA THR A 295 -5.62 24.33 -20.14
C THR A 295 -6.74 24.18 -21.19
N LYS A 296 -7.94 24.70 -20.92
CA LYS A 296 -9.07 24.66 -21.88
C LYS A 296 -8.87 25.56 -23.11
N GLU A 297 -7.93 26.50 -23.06
CA GLU A 297 -7.64 27.39 -24.19
C GLU A 297 -6.83 26.72 -25.31
N PHE A 298 -6.24 25.56 -25.02
CA PHE A 298 -5.51 24.73 -25.97
C PHE A 298 -6.49 23.76 -26.64
N SER A 299 -6.49 23.75 -27.98
CA SER A 299 -7.37 22.89 -28.78
C SER A 299 -6.78 21.51 -29.08
N SER A 300 -5.46 21.35 -28.99
CA SER A 300 -4.76 20.08 -29.18
C SER A 300 -4.49 19.40 -27.84
N SER A 301 -4.65 18.08 -27.80
CA SER A 301 -4.29 17.26 -26.64
C SER A 301 -2.79 17.34 -26.36
N LEU A 302 -1.96 17.41 -27.40
CA LEU A 302 -0.51 17.52 -27.29
C LEU A 302 -0.08 18.84 -26.65
N GLU A 303 -0.62 19.97 -27.13
CA GLU A 303 -0.35 21.30 -26.53
C GLU A 303 -0.81 21.37 -25.07
N SER A 304 -1.97 20.77 -24.78
CA SER A 304 -2.52 20.67 -23.42
C SER A 304 -1.58 19.89 -22.49
N ILE A 305 -0.98 18.79 -22.98
CA ILE A 305 0.00 18.01 -22.22
C ILE A 305 1.25 18.84 -21.93
N HIS A 306 1.79 19.57 -22.92
CA HIS A 306 2.95 20.43 -22.73
C HIS A 306 2.68 21.57 -21.74
N TYR A 307 1.47 22.14 -21.73
CA TYR A 307 1.08 23.15 -20.76
C TYR A 307 0.91 22.56 -19.35
N LEU A 308 0.23 21.42 -19.22
CA LEU A 308 0.07 20.74 -17.93
C LEU A 308 1.42 20.33 -17.33
N TYR A 309 2.36 19.92 -18.18
CA TYR A 309 3.74 19.67 -17.80
C TYR A 309 4.40 20.92 -17.20
N TYR A 310 4.25 22.06 -17.87
CA TYR A 310 4.72 23.34 -17.36
C TYR A 310 4.12 23.67 -15.99
N LEU A 311 2.81 23.45 -15.80
CA LEU A 311 2.16 23.67 -14.51
C LEU A 311 2.70 22.76 -13.41
N LEU A 312 3.03 21.50 -13.71
CA LEU A 312 3.63 20.56 -12.75
C LEU A 312 5.02 21.02 -12.27
N HIS A 313 5.69 21.91 -13.00
CA HIS A 313 6.99 22.49 -12.63
C HIS A 313 6.87 23.78 -11.82
N LEU A 314 5.66 24.30 -11.64
CA LEU A 314 5.43 25.50 -10.84
C LEU A 314 5.24 25.11 -9.37
N PRO A 315 6.11 25.57 -8.44
CA PRO A 315 5.97 25.22 -7.02
C PRO A 315 4.62 25.61 -6.41
N GLY A 316 3.96 26.65 -6.94
CA GLY A 316 2.65 27.08 -6.50
C GLY A 316 1.50 26.14 -6.87
N MET A 317 1.75 25.14 -7.72
CA MET A 317 0.77 24.13 -8.15
C MET A 317 0.77 22.85 -7.32
N SER A 318 1.63 22.74 -6.31
CA SER A 318 1.81 21.50 -5.52
C SER A 318 0.49 20.89 -4.99
N ASN A 319 -0.40 21.73 -4.46
CA ASN A 319 -1.72 21.31 -3.96
C ASN A 319 -2.68 20.80 -5.06
N LEU A 320 -2.35 21.02 -6.34
CA LEU A 320 -3.12 20.60 -7.50
C LEU A 320 -2.41 19.51 -8.32
N TYR A 321 -1.26 18.97 -7.91
CA TYR A 321 -0.50 18.00 -8.71
C TYR A 321 -1.31 16.76 -9.10
N ASP A 322 -2.07 16.15 -8.19
CA ASP A 322 -2.93 15.01 -8.53
C ASP A 322 -4.03 15.38 -9.54
N HIS A 323 -4.54 16.60 -9.44
CA HIS A 323 -5.52 17.12 -10.39
C HIS A 323 -4.91 17.38 -11.77
N LEU A 324 -3.70 17.95 -11.83
CA LEU A 324 -2.96 18.19 -13.07
C LEU A 324 -2.57 16.88 -13.75
N LEU A 325 -2.11 15.90 -12.98
CA LEU A 325 -1.81 14.56 -13.48
C LEU A 325 -3.07 13.85 -13.99
N TYR A 326 -4.22 14.03 -13.33
CA TYR A 326 -5.50 13.55 -13.82
C TYR A 326 -5.90 14.20 -15.16
N ASP A 327 -5.77 15.53 -15.26
CA ASP A 327 -6.02 16.26 -16.51
C ASP A 327 -5.05 15.83 -17.62
N MET A 328 -3.78 15.56 -17.29
CA MET A 328 -2.79 15.05 -18.23
C MET A 328 -3.17 13.66 -18.72
N ASN A 329 -3.54 12.74 -17.81
CA ASN A 329 -3.99 11.40 -18.15
C ASN A 329 -5.22 11.41 -19.07
N ARG A 330 -6.12 12.39 -18.93
CA ARG A 330 -7.26 12.55 -19.84
C ARG A 330 -6.80 12.89 -21.27
N ASN A 331 -5.84 13.80 -21.41
CA ASN A 331 -5.31 14.20 -22.71
C ASN A 331 -4.48 13.08 -23.39
N LEU A 332 -3.79 12.23 -22.61
CA LEU A 332 -3.05 11.07 -23.13
C LEU A 332 -3.94 10.07 -23.90
N ARG A 333 -5.25 10.00 -23.60
CA ARG A 333 -6.21 9.13 -24.33
C ARG A 333 -6.49 9.57 -25.77
N SER A 334 -6.24 10.85 -26.07
CA SER A 334 -6.58 11.44 -27.36
C SER A 334 -5.36 11.76 -28.20
N VAL A 335 -4.21 11.98 -27.56
CA VAL A 335 -2.98 12.44 -28.24
C VAL A 335 -2.50 11.49 -29.34
N PHE A 336 -2.69 10.18 -29.19
CA PHE A 336 -2.28 9.21 -30.21
C PHE A 336 -3.08 9.31 -31.52
N LYS A 337 -4.23 9.99 -31.53
CA LYS A 337 -4.99 10.30 -32.74
C LYS A 337 -4.45 11.53 -33.48
N GLU A 338 -3.67 12.35 -32.79
CA GLU A 338 -3.08 13.59 -33.31
C GLU A 338 -1.62 13.38 -33.74
N LEU A 339 -0.97 12.31 -33.28
CA LEU A 339 0.44 12.01 -33.55
C LEU A 339 0.62 11.13 -34.79
N GLU A 340 1.60 11.49 -35.62
CA GLU A 340 2.08 10.62 -36.69
C GLU A 340 2.82 9.40 -36.11
N PRO A 341 2.73 8.20 -36.73
CA PRO A 341 3.33 6.97 -36.20
C PRO A 341 4.83 7.06 -35.91
N GLU A 342 5.58 7.83 -36.70
CA GLU A 342 7.03 8.03 -36.55
C GLU A 342 7.39 8.91 -35.34
N ALA A 343 6.47 9.76 -34.89
CA ALA A 343 6.68 10.66 -33.75
C ALA A 343 6.40 9.99 -32.39
N ILE A 344 5.74 8.83 -32.38
CA ILE A 344 5.34 8.12 -31.16
C ILE A 344 6.54 7.84 -30.22
N PRO A 345 7.69 7.29 -30.67
CA PRO A 345 8.80 7.01 -29.76
C PRO A 345 9.35 8.26 -29.07
N ALA A 346 9.52 9.36 -29.82
CA ALA A 346 10.03 10.62 -29.27
C ALA A 346 9.04 11.25 -28.27
N PHE A 347 7.74 11.15 -28.54
CA PHE A 347 6.70 11.57 -27.60
C PHE A 347 6.74 10.75 -26.30
N LEU A 348 6.87 9.42 -26.41
CA LEU A 348 6.99 8.54 -25.25
C LEU A 348 8.23 8.86 -24.41
N ASP A 349 9.39 9.07 -25.03
CA ASP A 349 10.62 9.45 -24.33
C ASP A 349 10.44 10.74 -23.52
N ALA A 350 9.80 11.74 -24.12
CA ALA A 350 9.49 12.99 -23.43
C ALA A 350 8.59 12.72 -22.23
N VAL A 351 7.43 12.08 -22.42
CA VAL A 351 6.48 11.83 -21.32
C VAL A 351 7.07 10.99 -20.20
N PHE A 352 7.82 9.92 -20.50
CA PHE A 352 8.42 9.07 -19.47
C PHE A 352 9.48 9.80 -18.65
N LYS A 353 10.27 10.69 -19.28
CA LYS A 353 11.21 11.54 -18.57
C LYS A 353 10.48 12.39 -17.51
N GLU A 354 9.35 12.97 -17.87
CA GLU A 354 8.58 13.81 -16.95
C GLU A 354 7.88 13.00 -15.85
N LEU A 355 7.37 11.81 -16.18
CA LEU A 355 6.78 10.92 -15.19
C LEU A 355 7.82 10.42 -14.16
N GLU A 356 9.10 10.28 -14.54
CA GLU A 356 10.15 9.82 -13.63
C GLU A 356 10.41 10.85 -12.53
N GLU A 357 10.33 12.15 -12.83
CA GLU A 357 10.50 13.23 -11.85
C GLU A 357 9.38 13.24 -10.80
N LEU A 358 8.18 12.80 -11.16
CA LEU A 358 6.99 12.78 -10.29
C LEU A 358 6.75 11.45 -9.57
N LYS A 359 7.52 10.43 -9.93
CA LYS A 359 7.33 9.05 -9.47
C LYS A 359 7.40 8.88 -7.96
N ALA A 360 8.28 9.63 -7.27
CA ALA A 360 8.50 9.47 -5.83
C ALA A 360 7.30 9.93 -4.99
N GLU A 361 6.63 11.01 -5.41
CA GLU A 361 5.56 11.65 -4.64
C GLU A 361 4.15 11.32 -5.17
N HIS A 362 4.02 11.03 -6.47
CA HIS A 362 2.73 10.81 -7.14
C HIS A 362 2.62 9.47 -7.86
N THR A 363 3.29 8.43 -7.35
CA THR A 363 3.37 7.09 -7.99
C THR A 363 2.00 6.58 -8.46
N ARG A 364 0.96 6.76 -7.64
CA ARG A 364 -0.39 6.29 -7.95
C ARG A 364 -0.91 6.87 -9.26
N THR A 365 -0.86 8.19 -9.43
CA THR A 365 -1.39 8.85 -10.64
C THR A 365 -0.47 8.67 -11.84
N VAL A 366 0.84 8.55 -11.60
CA VAL A 366 1.81 8.18 -12.64
C VAL A 366 1.52 6.80 -13.23
N LEU A 367 1.20 5.81 -12.38
CA LEU A 367 0.76 4.48 -12.83
C LEU A 367 -0.53 4.53 -13.66
N ASP A 368 -1.44 5.46 -13.35
CA ASP A 368 -2.66 5.70 -14.16
C ASP A 368 -2.34 6.31 -15.53
N CYS A 369 -1.24 7.06 -15.67
CA CYS A 369 -0.75 7.54 -16.95
C CYS A 369 -0.12 6.40 -17.75
N ILE A 370 0.72 5.56 -17.11
CA ILE A 370 1.39 4.42 -17.76
C ILE A 370 0.38 3.44 -18.35
N ILE A 371 -0.68 3.10 -17.61
CA ILE A 371 -1.72 2.22 -18.14
C ILE A 371 -2.48 2.82 -19.32
N THR A 372 -2.76 4.13 -19.29
CA THR A 372 -3.41 4.82 -20.41
C THR A 372 -2.50 4.79 -21.63
N LEU A 373 -1.24 5.19 -21.49
CA LEU A 373 -0.22 5.11 -22.55
C LEU A 373 -0.14 3.70 -23.14
N GLY A 374 -0.04 2.68 -22.28
CA GLY A 374 0.06 1.29 -22.73
C GLY A 374 -1.14 0.86 -23.56
N LYS A 375 -2.36 1.23 -23.16
CA LYS A 375 -3.58 0.93 -23.93
C LYS A 375 -3.56 1.62 -25.29
N GLU A 376 -3.30 2.93 -25.34
CA GLU A 376 -3.33 3.68 -26.59
C GLU A 376 -2.20 3.26 -27.54
N VAL A 377 -0.99 2.97 -27.02
CA VAL A 377 0.14 2.47 -27.82
C VAL A 377 -0.17 1.10 -28.42
N ILE A 378 -0.75 0.18 -27.65
CA ILE A 378 -1.13 -1.14 -28.15
C ILE A 378 -2.25 -1.01 -29.20
N ASP A 379 -3.29 -0.21 -28.90
CA ASP A 379 -4.43 0.00 -29.80
C ASP A 379 -3.99 0.67 -31.13
N SER A 380 -2.85 1.39 -31.16
CA SER A 380 -2.24 1.96 -32.37
C SER A 380 -1.69 0.90 -33.37
N ASN A 381 -1.49 -0.35 -32.94
CA ASN A 381 -0.85 -1.42 -33.71
C ASN A 381 0.55 -1.09 -34.29
N ASN A 382 1.22 -0.07 -33.75
CA ASN A 382 2.58 0.28 -34.16
C ASN A 382 3.60 -0.58 -33.38
N ALA A 383 4.15 -1.61 -34.02
CA ALA A 383 5.10 -2.52 -33.38
C ALA A 383 6.36 -1.83 -32.82
N VAL A 384 6.84 -0.77 -33.48
CA VAL A 384 7.99 0.02 -33.01
C VAL A 384 7.61 0.80 -31.75
N GLY A 385 6.44 1.45 -31.77
CA GLY A 385 5.89 2.16 -30.61
C GLY A 385 5.66 1.24 -29.40
N ILE A 386 5.08 0.05 -29.63
CA ILE A 386 4.85 -0.96 -28.59
C ILE A 386 6.17 -1.42 -27.96
N SER A 387 7.14 -1.81 -28.79
CA SER A 387 8.45 -2.27 -28.29
C SER A 387 9.19 -1.18 -27.50
N HIS A 388 9.15 0.07 -28.00
CA HIS A 388 9.76 1.20 -27.32
C HIS A 388 9.07 1.52 -26.00
N PHE A 389 7.74 1.51 -25.96
CA PHE A 389 6.96 1.67 -24.73
C PHE A 389 7.30 0.61 -23.69
N ILE A 390 7.35 -0.67 -24.07
CA ILE A 390 7.70 -1.76 -23.14
C ILE A 390 9.09 -1.52 -22.53
N LYS A 391 10.06 -1.14 -23.36
CA LYS A 391 11.42 -0.82 -22.88
C LYS A 391 11.41 0.32 -21.86
N LEU A 392 10.65 1.38 -22.13
CA LEU A 392 10.51 2.51 -21.20
C LEU A 392 9.84 2.09 -19.89
N VAL A 393 8.76 1.29 -19.93
CA VAL A 393 8.09 0.78 -18.72
C VAL A 393 9.03 -0.11 -17.88
N VAL A 394 9.80 -0.98 -18.52
CA VAL A 394 10.78 -1.84 -17.82
C VAL A 394 11.90 -1.00 -17.20
N GLN A 395 12.39 0.03 -17.89
CA GLN A 395 13.40 0.96 -17.37
C GLN A 395 12.86 1.85 -16.25
N PHE A 396 11.60 2.27 -16.36
CA PHE A 396 10.87 2.99 -15.31
C PHE A 396 10.79 2.15 -14.03
N GLY A 397 10.83 0.83 -14.13
CA GLY A 397 11.00 -0.07 -13.00
C GLY A 397 9.71 -0.36 -12.24
N PHE A 398 9.86 -1.07 -11.13
CA PHE A 398 8.74 -1.69 -10.41
C PHE A 398 8.64 -1.22 -8.95
N SER A 399 7.42 -0.94 -8.49
CA SER A 399 7.14 -0.67 -7.07
C SER A 399 7.08 -1.98 -6.29
N TYR A 400 8.08 -2.26 -5.46
CA TYR A 400 8.09 -3.43 -4.57
C TYR A 400 7.28 -3.21 -3.28
N PRO A 401 6.84 -4.28 -2.59
CA PRO A 401 6.17 -4.17 -1.29
C PRO A 401 7.03 -3.44 -0.24
N GLY A 402 8.37 -3.51 -0.35
CA GLY A 402 9.29 -2.92 0.60
C GLY A 402 9.41 -3.73 1.89
N GLN A 403 9.94 -3.13 2.95
CA GLN A 403 9.97 -3.75 4.27
C GLN A 403 8.57 -3.76 4.86
N ILE A 404 8.03 -4.96 5.06
CA ILE A 404 6.75 -5.15 5.73
C ILE A 404 6.95 -4.82 7.20
N SER A 405 6.16 -3.89 7.73
CA SER A 405 6.20 -3.49 9.14
C SER A 405 4.80 -3.44 9.73
N LEU A 406 4.69 -3.31 11.05
CA LEU A 406 3.41 -3.22 11.75
C LEU A 406 3.33 -1.88 12.48
N ASN A 407 2.16 -1.24 12.47
CA ASN A 407 1.92 -0.07 13.29
C ASN A 407 1.48 -0.46 14.73
N SER A 408 1.27 0.55 15.59
CA SER A 408 0.84 0.37 16.97
C SER A 408 -0.53 -0.32 17.11
N ASP A 409 -1.35 -0.28 16.06
CA ASP A 409 -2.67 -0.93 15.99
C ASP A 409 -2.60 -2.33 15.35
N TRP A 410 -1.39 -2.89 15.20
CA TRP A 410 -1.10 -4.21 14.59
C TRP A 410 -1.48 -4.32 13.11
N GLN A 411 -1.59 -3.21 12.39
CA GLN A 411 -1.91 -3.21 10.97
C GLN A 411 -0.64 -3.36 10.13
N VAL A 412 -0.72 -4.15 9.07
CA VAL A 412 0.38 -4.36 8.13
C VAL A 412 0.60 -3.09 7.30
N GLN A 413 1.81 -2.53 7.41
CA GLN A 413 2.29 -1.42 6.62
C GLN A 413 3.16 -1.96 5.48
N VAL A 414 2.67 -1.79 4.26
CA VAL A 414 3.32 -2.20 3.02
C VAL A 414 3.16 -1.08 1.99
N ASN A 415 4.09 -0.94 1.05
CA ASN A 415 3.96 0.04 -0.02
C ASN A 415 2.66 -0.17 -0.82
N PRO A 416 1.64 0.71 -0.72
CA PRO A 416 0.35 0.46 -1.36
C PRO A 416 0.42 0.47 -2.89
N ASN A 417 1.47 1.05 -3.48
CA ASN A 417 1.64 1.14 -4.92
C ASN A 417 2.09 -0.18 -5.56
N HIS A 418 2.59 -1.16 -4.80
CA HIS A 418 3.07 -2.41 -5.37
C HIS A 418 1.93 -3.23 -6.02
N VAL A 419 0.81 -3.44 -5.31
CA VAL A 419 -0.38 -4.12 -5.88
C VAL A 419 -0.94 -3.33 -7.07
N LYS A 420 -0.99 -1.99 -6.96
CA LYS A 420 -1.43 -1.14 -8.08
C LYS A 420 -0.55 -1.32 -9.31
N ASN A 421 0.77 -1.39 -9.13
CA ASN A 421 1.70 -1.57 -10.24
C ASN A 421 1.50 -2.93 -10.93
N ILE A 422 1.29 -4.00 -10.15
CA ILE A 422 0.94 -5.32 -10.70
C ILE A 422 -0.35 -5.22 -11.52
N ARG A 423 -1.40 -4.57 -11.00
CA ARG A 423 -2.66 -4.37 -11.73
C ARG A 423 -2.48 -3.64 -13.04
N VAL A 424 -1.66 -2.57 -13.04
CA VAL A 424 -1.34 -1.82 -14.26
C VAL A 424 -0.65 -2.72 -15.28
N PHE A 425 0.38 -3.48 -14.88
CA PHE A 425 1.08 -4.37 -15.80
C PHE A 425 0.16 -5.49 -16.29
N LEU A 426 -0.66 -6.10 -15.43
CA LEU A 426 -1.64 -7.11 -15.81
C LEU A 426 -2.67 -6.58 -16.82
N GLU A 427 -3.11 -5.33 -16.67
CA GLU A 427 -4.07 -4.75 -17.59
C GLU A 427 -3.46 -4.40 -18.96
N ILE A 428 -2.19 -3.98 -19.00
CA ILE A 428 -1.43 -3.82 -20.24
C ILE A 428 -1.21 -5.20 -20.89
N ILE A 429 -0.83 -6.21 -20.11
CA ILE A 429 -0.65 -7.60 -20.58
C ILE A 429 -1.96 -8.17 -21.14
N GLY A 430 -3.08 -7.98 -20.45
CA GLY A 430 -4.38 -8.48 -20.89
C GLY A 430 -4.90 -7.84 -22.18
N LYS A 431 -4.32 -6.73 -22.65
CA LYS A 431 -4.71 -6.11 -23.92
C LYS A 431 -4.23 -6.88 -25.13
N ASP A 432 -2.95 -7.24 -25.16
CA ASP A 432 -2.36 -8.11 -26.18
C ASP A 432 -1.19 -8.89 -25.56
N PRO A 433 -1.47 -10.05 -24.93
CA PRO A 433 -0.44 -10.82 -24.22
C PRO A 433 0.76 -11.22 -25.08
N PHE A 434 0.56 -11.38 -26.40
CA PHE A 434 1.63 -11.73 -27.32
C PHE A 434 2.52 -10.51 -27.61
N ALA A 435 1.94 -9.38 -27.98
CA ALA A 435 2.68 -8.17 -28.31
C ALA A 435 3.49 -7.62 -27.13
N VAL A 436 3.01 -7.79 -25.89
CA VAL A 436 3.70 -7.33 -24.68
C VAL A 436 4.37 -8.44 -23.86
N ARG A 437 4.72 -9.57 -24.48
CA ARG A 437 5.37 -10.71 -23.82
C ARG A 437 6.64 -10.34 -23.03
N GLU A 438 7.41 -9.35 -23.47
CA GLU A 438 8.59 -8.86 -22.76
C GLU A 438 8.22 -8.21 -21.41
N LEU A 439 7.13 -7.43 -21.35
CA LEU A 439 6.60 -6.87 -20.10
C LEU A 439 6.11 -7.96 -19.15
N LEU A 440 5.45 -9.00 -19.68
CA LEU A 440 5.05 -10.18 -18.90
C LEU A 440 6.26 -10.87 -18.27
N ASN A 441 7.33 -11.09 -19.03
CA ASN A 441 8.57 -11.67 -18.51
C ASN A 441 9.24 -10.78 -17.47
N ALA A 442 9.28 -9.46 -17.70
CA ALA A 442 9.78 -8.51 -16.72
C ALA A 442 8.99 -8.61 -15.41
N LEU A 443 7.65 -8.59 -15.45
CA LEU A 443 6.81 -8.74 -14.25
C LEU A 443 7.12 -10.03 -13.47
N ILE A 444 7.33 -11.16 -14.17
CA ILE A 444 7.70 -12.43 -13.52
C ILE A 444 9.04 -12.28 -12.78
N VAL A 445 10.03 -11.63 -13.38
CA VAL A 445 11.34 -11.40 -12.75
C VAL A 445 11.18 -10.47 -11.54
N GLU A 446 10.45 -9.37 -11.70
CA GLU A 446 10.23 -8.39 -10.62
C GLU A 446 9.58 -9.04 -9.39
N LEU A 447 8.52 -9.81 -9.58
CA LEU A 447 7.82 -10.49 -8.48
C LEU A 447 8.66 -11.58 -7.82
N LYS A 448 9.50 -12.30 -8.59
CA LYS A 448 10.42 -13.30 -8.02
C LYS A 448 11.55 -12.67 -7.21
N MET A 449 12.01 -11.49 -7.58
CA MET A 449 13.10 -10.79 -6.90
C MET A 449 12.62 -10.02 -5.68
N GLY A 450 11.49 -9.32 -5.79
CA GLY A 450 11.00 -8.40 -4.75
C GLY A 450 9.86 -8.94 -3.88
N GLY A 451 9.31 -10.11 -4.19
CA GLY A 451 8.19 -10.70 -3.46
C GLY A 451 6.86 -9.98 -3.69
N ILE A 452 5.82 -10.43 -2.97
CA ILE A 452 4.46 -9.94 -3.10
C ILE A 452 3.70 -10.04 -1.77
N CYS A 453 2.88 -9.04 -1.46
CA CYS A 453 2.01 -9.03 -0.29
C CYS A 453 0.58 -8.64 -0.74
N ILE A 454 -0.30 -9.62 -0.87
CA ILE A 454 -1.70 -9.38 -1.26
C ILE A 454 -2.58 -9.73 -0.06
N SER A 455 -3.45 -8.79 0.30
CA SER A 455 -4.49 -9.02 1.29
C SER A 455 -5.72 -9.65 0.63
N ASP A 456 -6.45 -10.49 1.36
CA ASP A 456 -7.69 -11.09 0.89
C ASP A 456 -8.72 -10.02 0.46
N THR A 457 -8.69 -8.87 1.13
CA THR A 457 -9.57 -7.71 0.88
C THR A 457 -9.23 -6.97 -0.42
N ASP A 458 -8.06 -7.21 -1.02
CA ASP A 458 -7.73 -6.65 -2.33
C ASP A 458 -8.59 -7.25 -3.44
N LEU A 459 -9.18 -8.43 -3.22
CA LEU A 459 -9.98 -9.19 -4.19
C LEU A 459 -9.23 -9.43 -5.52
N PHE A 460 -7.93 -9.73 -5.40
CA PHE A 460 -7.02 -9.89 -6.53
C PHE A 460 -7.39 -11.07 -7.46
N GLN A 461 -8.27 -11.96 -7.03
CA GLN A 461 -8.87 -13.01 -7.86
C GLN A 461 -9.58 -12.42 -9.10
N ARG A 462 -10.17 -11.22 -8.97
CA ARG A 462 -10.78 -10.46 -10.08
C ARG A 462 -9.76 -10.09 -11.14
N ASP A 463 -8.57 -9.67 -10.71
CA ASP A 463 -7.48 -9.26 -11.60
C ASP A 463 -6.95 -10.48 -12.39
N VAL A 464 -6.77 -11.63 -11.71
CA VAL A 464 -6.40 -12.89 -12.36
C VAL A 464 -7.48 -13.34 -13.35
N THR A 465 -8.76 -13.27 -12.97
CA THR A 465 -9.87 -13.63 -13.85
C THR A 465 -9.91 -12.76 -15.11
N LYS A 466 -9.73 -11.44 -14.96
CA LYS A 466 -9.63 -10.51 -16.10
C LYS A 466 -8.49 -10.89 -17.05
N LEU A 467 -7.33 -11.26 -16.50
CA LEU A 467 -6.21 -11.78 -17.29
C LEU A 467 -6.56 -13.08 -18.02
N LEU A 468 -7.19 -14.06 -17.36
CA LEU A 468 -7.57 -15.35 -17.96
C LEU A 468 -8.69 -15.22 -19.01
N ASN A 469 -9.42 -14.11 -19.00
CA ASN A 469 -10.40 -13.75 -20.03
C ASN A 469 -9.80 -12.99 -21.23
N SER A 470 -8.47 -12.85 -21.27
CA SER A 470 -7.70 -12.32 -22.40
C SER A 470 -7.17 -13.46 -23.28
N ASP A 471 -6.62 -13.16 -24.47
CA ASP A 471 -6.05 -14.18 -25.36
C ASP A 471 -4.69 -14.67 -24.87
N ILE A 472 -4.71 -15.50 -23.82
CA ILE A 472 -3.51 -16.01 -23.16
C ILE A 472 -2.89 -17.23 -23.85
N ALA A 473 -3.55 -17.83 -24.85
CA ALA A 473 -3.10 -19.07 -25.47
C ALA A 473 -1.67 -18.98 -26.05
N PRO A 474 -1.26 -17.89 -26.74
CA PRO A 474 0.09 -17.75 -27.29
C PRO A 474 1.21 -17.69 -26.23
N VAL A 475 0.87 -17.29 -25.00
CA VAL A 475 1.82 -17.08 -23.89
C VAL A 475 1.41 -17.85 -22.63
N TYR A 476 0.69 -18.96 -22.81
CA TYR A 476 0.10 -19.73 -21.70
C TYR A 476 1.15 -20.16 -20.67
N ARG A 477 2.35 -20.53 -21.13
CA ARG A 477 3.46 -20.93 -20.26
C ARG A 477 3.87 -19.80 -19.33
N GLU A 478 4.07 -18.60 -19.85
CA GLU A 478 4.43 -17.42 -19.10
C GLU A 478 3.31 -17.01 -18.13
N ILE A 479 2.05 -17.08 -18.58
CA ILE A 479 0.88 -16.82 -17.72
C ILE A 479 0.82 -17.81 -16.56
N LYS A 480 1.13 -19.10 -16.78
CA LYS A 480 1.27 -20.05 -15.68
C LYS A 480 2.42 -19.67 -14.73
N GLN A 481 3.58 -19.31 -15.26
CA GLN A 481 4.72 -18.92 -14.43
C GLN A 481 4.43 -17.69 -13.58
N LEU A 482 3.75 -16.69 -14.15
CA LEU A 482 3.32 -15.49 -13.45
C LEU A 482 2.30 -15.82 -12.36
N THR A 483 1.20 -16.46 -12.75
CA THR A 483 0.09 -16.69 -11.83
C THR A 483 0.46 -17.63 -10.69
N ARG A 484 1.41 -18.55 -10.89
CA ARG A 484 1.96 -19.40 -9.81
C ARG A 484 2.61 -18.61 -8.67
N ILE A 485 2.99 -17.34 -8.88
CA ILE A 485 3.54 -16.47 -7.84
C ILE A 485 2.42 -15.89 -6.95
N PHE A 486 1.19 -15.78 -7.44
CA PHE A 486 0.10 -15.13 -6.73
C PHE A 486 -0.51 -16.04 -5.64
N PRO A 487 -0.51 -15.63 -4.36
CA PRO A 487 -1.04 -16.42 -3.26
C PRO A 487 -2.56 -16.20 -3.12
N VAL A 488 -3.33 -16.35 -4.20
CA VAL A 488 -4.74 -15.88 -4.26
C VAL A 488 -5.75 -16.97 -4.58
N PHE A 489 -5.29 -18.20 -4.87
CA PHE A 489 -6.12 -19.31 -5.37
C PHE A 489 -6.96 -20.01 -4.28
N PHE A 490 -7.65 -19.23 -3.47
CA PHE A 490 -8.61 -19.67 -2.48
C PHE A 490 -10.02 -19.18 -2.84
N GLN A 491 -11.04 -19.93 -2.42
CA GLN A 491 -12.45 -19.57 -2.64
C GLN A 491 -12.99 -18.67 -1.51
N ASP A 492 -12.63 -18.98 -0.26
CA ASP A 492 -13.13 -18.27 0.92
C ASP A 492 -12.26 -17.05 1.24
N ILE A 493 -12.85 -15.86 1.20
CA ILE A 493 -12.23 -14.57 1.53
C ILE A 493 -12.20 -14.41 3.06
N GLY A 494 -11.03 -14.10 3.60
CA GLY A 494 -10.79 -13.97 5.04
C GLY A 494 -10.59 -15.30 5.76
N ALA A 495 -10.44 -15.26 7.08
CA ALA A 495 -10.38 -16.46 7.92
C ALA A 495 -11.80 -16.96 8.25
N GLU A 496 -12.26 -17.93 7.46
CA GLU A 496 -13.55 -18.61 7.63
C GLU A 496 -13.38 -20.13 7.86
N GLY A 497 -14.49 -20.82 8.13
CA GLY A 497 -14.51 -22.28 8.25
C GLY A 497 -13.59 -22.83 9.36
N MET A 498 -12.77 -23.83 9.02
CA MET A 498 -11.88 -24.49 9.97
C MET A 498 -10.76 -23.56 10.46
N LEU A 499 -10.22 -22.70 9.60
CA LEU A 499 -9.16 -21.77 9.99
C LEU A 499 -9.64 -20.84 11.10
N ARG A 500 -10.87 -20.32 10.99
CA ARG A 500 -11.50 -19.48 12.04
C ARG A 500 -11.71 -20.23 13.35
N LYS A 501 -12.16 -21.49 13.26
CA LYS A 501 -12.44 -22.34 14.43
C LYS A 501 -11.16 -22.62 15.22
N VAL A 502 -10.10 -23.12 14.56
CA VAL A 502 -8.85 -23.52 15.22
C VAL A 502 -8.11 -22.31 15.78
N THR A 503 -8.02 -21.20 15.04
CA THR A 503 -7.42 -19.95 15.55
C THR A 503 -8.18 -19.34 16.74
N THR A 504 -9.49 -19.56 16.84
CA THR A 504 -10.28 -19.15 18.02
C THR A 504 -10.07 -20.12 19.18
N ALA A 505 -9.94 -21.42 18.91
CA ALA A 505 -9.69 -22.44 19.92
C ALA A 505 -8.33 -22.21 20.61
N ILE A 506 -7.25 -22.06 19.84
CA ILE A 506 -5.90 -21.86 20.39
C ILE A 506 -5.76 -20.59 21.24
N ASP A 507 -6.35 -19.46 20.82
CA ASP A 507 -6.40 -18.21 21.60
C ASP A 507 -7.30 -18.37 22.85
N GLY A 508 -8.32 -19.23 22.76
CA GLY A 508 -9.20 -19.60 23.85
C GLY A 508 -8.53 -20.41 24.96
N LEU A 509 -7.57 -21.29 24.62
CA LEU A 509 -6.84 -22.13 25.58
C LEU A 509 -6.12 -21.30 26.65
N SER A 510 -5.59 -20.13 26.29
CA SER A 510 -4.93 -19.20 27.22
C SER A 510 -5.87 -18.14 27.80
N ARG A 511 -7.18 -18.22 27.53
CA ARG A 511 -8.16 -17.14 27.80
C ARG A 511 -7.70 -15.78 27.25
N ARG A 512 -7.01 -15.79 26.10
CA ARG A 512 -6.43 -14.61 25.42
C ARG A 512 -5.35 -13.88 26.22
N LYS A 513 -4.71 -14.56 27.16
CA LYS A 513 -3.58 -14.00 27.92
C LYS A 513 -2.24 -14.20 27.22
N ASP A 514 -2.15 -15.19 26.33
CA ASP A 514 -1.00 -15.34 25.45
C ASP A 514 -1.05 -14.26 24.36
N ARG A 515 -0.24 -13.20 24.53
CA ARG A 515 -0.24 -12.06 23.62
C ARG A 515 0.23 -12.42 22.21
N LEU A 516 1.15 -13.38 22.07
CA LEU A 516 1.68 -13.80 20.78
C LEU A 516 0.63 -14.56 19.97
N ILE A 517 -0.09 -15.49 20.60
CA ILE A 517 -1.20 -16.21 19.95
C ILE A 517 -2.41 -15.30 19.71
N HIS A 518 -2.69 -14.39 20.63
CA HIS A 518 -3.74 -13.40 20.41
C HIS A 518 -3.43 -12.51 19.19
N PHE A 519 -2.19 -12.04 19.08
CA PHE A 519 -1.70 -11.30 17.93
C PHE A 519 -1.85 -12.13 16.64
N LEU A 520 -1.39 -13.38 16.62
CA LEU A 520 -1.54 -14.28 15.45
C LEU A 520 -3.00 -14.41 15.01
N ARG A 521 -3.92 -14.58 15.96
CA ARG A 521 -5.36 -14.65 15.66
C ARG A 521 -5.85 -13.34 15.04
N VAL A 522 -5.45 -12.18 15.57
CA VAL A 522 -5.83 -10.87 15.00
C VAL A 522 -5.28 -10.72 13.58
N GLN A 523 -4.02 -11.08 13.35
CA GLN A 523 -3.43 -11.07 12.01
C GLN A 523 -4.23 -11.96 11.04
N ILE A 524 -4.54 -13.20 11.42
CA ILE A 524 -5.29 -14.11 10.55
C ILE A 524 -6.73 -13.63 10.32
N HIS A 525 -7.42 -13.11 11.33
CA HIS A 525 -8.86 -12.75 11.25
C HIS A 525 -9.12 -11.39 10.62
N VAL A 526 -8.20 -10.45 10.75
CA VAL A 526 -8.39 -9.04 10.38
C VAL A 526 -7.46 -8.65 9.23
N GLU A 527 -6.18 -9.02 9.30
CA GLU A 527 -5.15 -8.77 8.29
C GLU A 527 -4.86 -10.03 7.46
N SER A 528 -5.92 -10.68 6.94
CA SER A 528 -5.79 -11.92 6.17
C SER A 528 -4.95 -11.68 4.90
N ASN A 529 -3.69 -12.11 4.94
CA ASN A 529 -2.75 -12.05 3.83
C ASN A 529 -1.76 -13.24 3.87
N ASN A 530 -0.92 -13.35 2.83
CA ASN A 530 0.02 -14.47 2.66
C ASN A 530 1.19 -14.50 3.66
N THR A 531 1.51 -13.39 4.33
CA THR A 531 2.60 -13.34 5.33
C THR A 531 2.30 -14.13 6.60
N ASN A 532 1.02 -14.40 6.86
CA ASN A 532 0.57 -15.19 8.00
C ASN A 532 1.15 -16.62 8.02
N VAL A 533 1.48 -17.17 6.85
CA VAL A 533 2.16 -18.47 6.74
C VAL A 533 3.53 -18.40 7.43
N GLU A 534 4.34 -17.41 7.07
CA GLU A 534 5.69 -17.26 7.63
C GLU A 534 5.64 -16.82 9.10
N LEU A 535 4.72 -15.94 9.48
CA LEU A 535 4.50 -15.60 10.90
C LEU A 535 4.23 -16.85 11.74
N THR A 536 3.30 -17.70 11.31
CA THR A 536 2.97 -18.95 12.02
C THR A 536 4.18 -19.87 12.11
N ARG A 537 4.91 -20.04 10.99
CA ARG A 537 6.12 -20.85 10.95
C ARG A 537 7.21 -20.34 11.91
N ARG A 538 7.41 -19.02 11.97
CA ARG A 538 8.38 -18.38 12.88
C ARG A 538 7.99 -18.49 14.34
N ILE A 539 6.69 -18.48 14.66
CA ILE A 539 6.20 -18.75 16.02
C ILE A 539 6.53 -20.19 16.42
N ILE A 540 6.28 -21.16 15.53
CA ILE A 540 6.60 -22.58 15.79
C ILE A 540 8.12 -22.77 15.97
N GLN A 541 8.94 -22.12 15.13
CA GLN A 541 10.40 -22.16 15.27
C GLN A 541 10.88 -21.51 16.56
N TYR A 542 10.27 -20.40 16.98
CA TYR A 542 10.54 -19.80 18.28
C TYR A 542 10.19 -20.77 19.42
N TRP A 543 9.04 -21.44 19.37
CA TRP A 543 8.69 -22.46 20.36
C TRP A 543 9.66 -23.65 20.36
N TYR A 544 10.22 -24.03 19.22
CA TYR A 544 11.15 -25.16 19.14
C TYR A 544 12.59 -24.80 19.58
N TYR A 545 13.13 -23.68 19.09
CA TYR A 545 14.54 -23.30 19.30
C TYR A 545 14.76 -22.33 20.47
N GLY A 546 13.72 -21.61 20.89
CA GLY A 546 13.81 -20.52 21.87
C GLY A 546 14.41 -19.22 21.35
N ASP A 547 14.78 -19.15 20.07
CA ASP A 547 15.30 -17.92 19.45
C ASP A 547 14.16 -17.05 18.92
N LYS A 548 13.98 -15.87 19.52
CA LYS A 548 12.98 -14.89 19.07
C LYS A 548 13.47 -13.98 17.95
N GLN A 549 14.78 -13.88 17.66
CA GLN A 549 15.30 -12.96 16.63
C GLN A 549 14.57 -13.04 15.28
N PRO A 550 14.20 -14.23 14.78
CA PRO A 550 13.48 -14.38 13.52
C PRO A 550 12.07 -13.75 13.51
N LEU A 551 11.50 -13.39 14.66
CA LEU A 551 10.19 -12.75 14.81
C LEU A 551 10.26 -11.21 14.83
N ARG A 552 11.46 -10.61 14.93
CA ARG A 552 11.63 -9.16 15.15
C ARG A 552 10.97 -8.30 14.08
N GLU A 553 11.04 -8.73 12.83
CA GLU A 553 10.47 -8.00 11.68
C GLU A 553 8.99 -8.32 11.45
N LEU A 554 8.44 -9.31 12.15
CA LEU A 554 7.06 -9.79 11.98
C LEU A 554 6.15 -9.43 13.15
N LEU A 555 6.70 -8.84 14.21
CA LEU A 555 5.97 -8.44 15.41
C LEU A 555 6.13 -6.93 15.68
N PRO A 556 5.12 -6.29 16.29
CA PRO A 556 5.26 -4.95 16.85
C PRO A 556 6.37 -4.92 17.90
N GLU A 557 7.11 -3.81 18.00
CA GLU A 557 8.24 -3.69 18.93
C GLU A 557 7.83 -3.99 20.38
N ASP A 558 6.68 -3.46 20.82
CA ASP A 558 6.17 -3.65 22.17
C ASP A 558 5.90 -5.13 22.49
N LEU A 559 5.34 -5.87 21.53
CA LEU A 559 5.10 -7.30 21.69
C LEU A 559 6.41 -8.09 21.72
N TYR A 560 7.34 -7.79 20.80
CA TYR A 560 8.63 -8.47 20.69
C TYR A 560 9.47 -8.40 21.97
N TYR A 561 9.50 -7.24 22.62
CA TYR A 561 10.25 -7.07 23.87
C TYR A 561 9.60 -7.81 25.04
N THR A 562 8.26 -7.91 25.07
CA THR A 562 7.53 -8.61 26.15
C THR A 562 7.51 -10.13 26.02
N LEU A 563 7.99 -10.72 24.91
CA LEU A 563 8.03 -12.18 24.75
C LEU A 563 8.84 -12.89 25.86
N GLU A 564 9.83 -12.22 26.44
CA GLU A 564 10.63 -12.75 27.55
C GLU A 564 9.90 -12.69 28.91
N GLU A 565 8.87 -11.84 29.04
CA GLU A 565 8.08 -11.69 30.26
C GLU A 565 6.94 -12.73 30.34
N ASP A 566 6.50 -13.25 29.19
CA ASP A 566 5.45 -14.28 29.05
C ASP A 566 6.01 -15.73 29.14
N GLN A 567 6.98 -15.98 30.04
CA GLN A 567 7.69 -17.27 30.16
C GLN A 567 6.74 -18.47 30.30
N GLU A 568 5.64 -18.32 31.05
CA GLU A 568 4.66 -19.38 31.28
C GLU A 568 4.12 -19.99 29.97
N TRP A 569 3.85 -19.15 28.96
CA TRP A 569 3.24 -19.59 27.71
C TRP A 569 4.25 -20.17 26.73
N TYR A 570 5.47 -19.63 26.74
CA TYR A 570 6.56 -20.10 25.90
C TYR A 570 7.13 -21.43 26.41
N GLU A 571 7.54 -21.53 27.68
CA GLU A 571 8.23 -22.71 28.21
C GLU A 571 7.39 -23.97 28.06
N LYS A 572 6.09 -23.87 28.38
CA LYS A 572 5.17 -25.00 28.26
C LYS A 572 4.89 -25.40 26.81
N ALA A 573 4.87 -24.45 25.89
CA ALA A 573 4.75 -24.75 24.46
C ALA A 573 6.04 -25.38 23.91
N HIS A 574 7.21 -24.93 24.38
CA HIS A 574 8.51 -25.51 24.06
C HIS A 574 8.62 -26.96 24.54
N GLU A 575 8.29 -27.23 25.81
CA GLU A 575 8.25 -28.59 26.39
C GLU A 575 7.31 -29.51 25.61
N ALA A 576 6.11 -29.04 25.27
CA ALA A 576 5.13 -29.83 24.53
C ALA A 576 5.59 -30.15 23.10
N LEU A 577 6.16 -29.17 22.39
CA LEU A 577 6.60 -29.34 21.00
C LEU A 577 7.85 -30.22 20.90
N THR A 578 8.85 -30.00 21.77
CA THR A 578 10.06 -30.83 21.79
C THR A 578 9.75 -32.26 22.22
N GLY A 579 8.92 -32.43 23.26
CA GLY A 579 8.45 -33.74 23.70
C GLY A 579 7.66 -34.50 22.63
N LEU A 580 6.85 -33.80 21.81
CA LEU A 580 6.16 -34.40 20.66
C LEU A 580 7.15 -34.86 19.58
N CYS A 581 8.13 -34.03 19.22
CA CYS A 581 9.18 -34.37 18.26
C CYS A 581 9.99 -35.60 18.71
N GLU A 582 10.39 -35.65 19.98
CA GLU A 582 11.13 -36.78 20.56
C GLU A 582 10.31 -38.07 20.52
N ARG A 583 9.04 -38.00 20.94
CA ARG A 583 8.12 -39.14 20.95
C ARG A 583 7.91 -39.75 19.56
N LEU A 584 7.80 -38.90 18.54
CA LEU A 584 7.62 -39.33 17.16
C LEU A 584 8.95 -39.63 16.45
N SER A 585 10.10 -39.34 17.06
CA SER A 585 11.41 -39.41 16.43
C SER A 585 11.50 -38.61 15.11
N LEU A 586 10.90 -37.42 15.10
CA LEU A 586 10.86 -36.52 13.95
C LEU A 586 11.55 -35.19 14.25
N GLY A 587 12.24 -34.64 13.26
CA GLY A 587 12.69 -33.26 13.29
C GLY A 587 11.53 -32.29 13.03
N LEU A 588 11.72 -31.02 13.39
CA LEU A 588 10.68 -29.98 13.22
C LEU A 588 10.17 -29.89 11.78
N GLU A 589 11.06 -29.91 10.79
CA GLU A 589 10.69 -29.81 9.37
C GLU A 589 9.91 -31.01 8.87
N ASP A 590 10.06 -32.18 9.48
CA ASP A 590 9.28 -33.37 9.13
C ASP A 590 7.93 -33.38 9.84
N LEU A 591 7.88 -32.89 11.09
CA LEU A 591 6.63 -32.64 11.81
C LEU A 591 5.73 -31.65 11.04
N LEU A 592 6.29 -30.56 10.51
CA LEU A 592 5.55 -29.56 9.73
C LEU A 592 4.99 -30.09 8.39
N LYS A 593 5.47 -31.24 7.91
CA LYS A 593 4.97 -31.89 6.68
C LYS A 593 3.88 -32.93 6.94
N LEU A 594 3.66 -33.30 8.20
CA LEU A 594 2.65 -34.30 8.54
C LEU A 594 1.24 -33.77 8.30
N ASN A 595 0.37 -34.67 7.85
CA ASN A 595 -1.06 -34.42 7.82
C ASN A 595 -1.60 -34.34 9.26
N ILE A 596 -2.48 -33.38 9.52
CA ILE A 596 -3.04 -33.18 10.87
C ILE A 596 -3.83 -34.40 11.39
N GLU A 597 -4.53 -35.13 10.51
CA GLU A 597 -5.27 -36.35 10.86
C GLU A 597 -4.34 -37.53 11.14
N GLU A 598 -3.17 -37.58 10.49
CA GLU A 598 -2.13 -38.55 10.82
C GLU A 598 -1.50 -38.23 12.17
N LEU A 599 -1.18 -36.96 12.40
CA LEU A 599 -0.65 -36.49 13.68
C LEU A 599 -1.60 -36.83 14.83
N LYS A 600 -2.90 -36.53 14.70
CA LYS A 600 -3.92 -36.86 15.71
C LYS A 600 -4.07 -38.36 15.96
N LYS A 601 -3.83 -39.22 14.97
CA LYS A 601 -3.81 -40.68 15.17
C LYS A 601 -2.56 -41.17 15.90
N MET A 602 -1.44 -40.48 15.72
CA MET A 602 -0.17 -40.81 16.39
C MET A 602 -0.13 -40.32 17.85
N VAL A 603 -0.89 -39.28 18.19
CA VAL A 603 -1.11 -38.81 19.56
C VAL A 603 -2.21 -39.67 20.20
N GLN A 604 -1.97 -40.22 21.40
CA GLN A 604 -2.97 -41.08 22.05
C GLN A 604 -4.16 -40.24 22.60
N PRO A 605 -5.39 -40.79 22.64
CA PRO A 605 -6.57 -40.06 23.14
C PRO A 605 -6.42 -39.53 24.58
N ASP A 606 -5.68 -40.25 25.42
CA ASP A 606 -5.44 -39.88 26.82
C ASP A 606 -4.53 -38.64 26.93
N ASP A 607 -3.63 -38.40 25.96
CA ASP A 607 -2.72 -37.25 25.95
C ASP A 607 -3.43 -35.94 25.53
N GLU A 608 -4.36 -35.99 24.58
CA GLU A 608 -5.09 -34.81 24.07
C GLU A 608 -6.06 -34.23 25.12
N SER A 609 -6.73 -35.06 25.91
CA SER A 609 -7.81 -34.58 26.79
C SER A 609 -7.33 -33.86 28.06
N GLU A 610 -6.09 -34.12 28.50
CA GLU A 610 -5.54 -33.58 29.75
C GLU A 610 -4.49 -32.47 29.54
N ASN A 611 -3.84 -32.38 28.37
CA ASN A 611 -2.71 -31.46 28.15
C ASN A 611 -3.06 -30.25 27.24
N VAL A 612 -3.41 -29.13 27.87
CA VAL A 612 -3.69 -27.84 27.21
C VAL A 612 -2.56 -27.37 26.27
N HIS A 613 -1.30 -27.64 26.61
CA HIS A 613 -0.16 -27.18 25.82
C HIS A 613 0.12 -28.08 24.62
N LEU A 614 -0.13 -29.40 24.74
CA LEU A 614 -0.09 -30.30 23.59
C LEU A 614 -1.18 -29.93 22.57
N ASN A 615 -2.41 -29.65 23.03
CA ASN A 615 -3.48 -29.17 22.15
C ASN A 615 -3.11 -27.87 21.46
N LYS A 616 -2.45 -26.94 22.16
CA LYS A 616 -1.95 -25.69 21.58
C LYS A 616 -0.92 -25.94 20.46
N VAL A 617 -0.04 -26.92 20.64
CA VAL A 617 0.93 -27.34 19.61
C VAL A 617 0.23 -27.97 18.40
N ILE A 618 -0.73 -28.86 18.63
CA ILE A 618 -1.52 -29.49 17.55
C ILE A 618 -2.30 -28.41 16.77
N ASP A 619 -2.93 -27.47 17.47
CA ASP A 619 -3.68 -26.37 16.86
C ASP A 619 -2.80 -25.45 16.02
N ILE A 620 -1.59 -25.08 16.47
CA ILE A 620 -0.72 -24.20 15.68
C ILE A 620 -0.18 -24.90 14.42
N LEU A 621 0.10 -26.21 14.50
CA LEU A 621 0.47 -27.02 13.34
C LEU A 621 -0.71 -27.11 12.36
N GLN A 622 -1.93 -27.30 12.86
CA GLN A 622 -3.13 -27.29 12.03
C GLN A 622 -3.36 -25.92 11.36
N ILE A 623 -3.14 -24.81 12.09
CA ILE A 623 -3.23 -23.45 11.53
C ILE A 623 -2.21 -23.27 10.40
N HIS A 624 -0.96 -23.70 10.61
CA HIS A 624 0.08 -23.64 9.59
C HIS A 624 -0.31 -24.40 8.32
N ASN A 625 -0.82 -25.64 8.45
CA ASN A 625 -1.28 -26.43 7.29
C ASN A 625 -2.45 -25.77 6.55
N LEU A 626 -3.44 -25.23 7.28
CA LEU A 626 -4.58 -24.54 6.69
C LEU A 626 -4.17 -23.26 5.95
N LEU A 627 -3.22 -22.51 6.50
CA LEU A 627 -2.67 -21.31 5.84
C LEU A 627 -1.86 -21.68 4.60
N LEU A 628 -1.09 -22.79 4.64
CA LEU A 628 -0.42 -23.33 3.47
C LEU A 628 -1.42 -23.76 2.39
N GLU A 629 -2.49 -24.48 2.72
CA GLU A 629 -3.50 -24.88 1.73
C GLU A 629 -4.21 -23.66 1.09
N LYS A 630 -4.39 -22.59 1.88
CA LYS A 630 -5.02 -21.35 1.43
C LYS A 630 -4.13 -20.53 0.51
N TYR A 631 -2.89 -20.25 0.92
CA TYR A 631 -1.99 -19.31 0.22
C TYR A 631 -0.93 -20.00 -0.66
N SER A 632 -0.87 -21.34 -0.66
CA SER A 632 0.00 -22.14 -1.52
C SER A 632 -0.80 -23.21 -2.28
N PHE A 633 -0.09 -24.05 -3.05
CA PHE A 633 -0.70 -25.14 -3.82
C PHE A 633 -0.61 -26.50 -3.12
N GLU A 634 -0.24 -26.53 -1.83
CA GLU A 634 -0.30 -27.77 -1.06
C GLU A 634 -1.74 -28.23 -0.85
N THR A 635 -1.92 -29.56 -0.86
CA THR A 635 -3.18 -30.20 -0.53
C THR A 635 -2.91 -31.52 0.17
N GLU A 636 -3.67 -31.78 1.23
CA GLU A 636 -3.60 -33.03 1.98
C GLU A 636 -4.44 -34.15 1.33
N ASN A 637 -5.54 -33.80 0.67
CA ASN A 637 -6.46 -34.77 0.06
C ASN A 637 -6.92 -34.32 -1.33
N VAL A 638 -6.28 -34.88 -2.36
CA VAL A 638 -6.58 -34.57 -3.76
C VAL A 638 -8.00 -35.00 -4.18
N VAL A 639 -8.53 -36.11 -3.65
CA VAL A 639 -9.86 -36.60 -4.03
C VAL A 639 -10.93 -35.63 -3.50
N ALA A 640 -10.84 -35.25 -2.22
CA ALA A 640 -11.74 -34.27 -1.61
C ALA A 640 -11.62 -32.88 -2.28
N LEU A 641 -10.42 -32.49 -2.72
CA LEU A 641 -10.20 -31.27 -3.46
C LEU A 641 -10.94 -31.30 -4.81
N VAL A 642 -10.73 -32.35 -5.61
CA VAL A 642 -11.35 -32.49 -6.94
C VAL A 642 -12.87 -32.56 -6.81
N GLU A 643 -13.39 -33.31 -5.83
CA GLU A 643 -14.82 -33.44 -5.58
C GLU A 643 -15.52 -32.08 -5.38
N LYS A 644 -14.86 -31.13 -4.71
CA LYS A 644 -15.38 -29.76 -4.51
C LYS A 644 -15.52 -28.94 -5.79
N THR A 645 -14.78 -29.29 -6.86
CA THR A 645 -14.57 -28.39 -8.02
C THR A 645 -15.52 -28.61 -9.20
N ARG A 646 -16.46 -29.56 -9.14
CA ARG A 646 -17.51 -29.82 -10.17
C ARG A 646 -17.04 -30.01 -11.63
N PHE A 647 -15.73 -29.99 -11.92
CA PHE A 647 -15.18 -30.21 -13.27
C PHE A 647 -15.20 -31.68 -13.72
N PHE A 648 -15.35 -32.62 -12.79
CA PHE A 648 -15.17 -34.05 -13.05
C PHE A 648 -16.36 -34.87 -12.56
N SER A 649 -16.56 -36.02 -13.19
CA SER A 649 -17.64 -36.93 -12.81
C SER A 649 -17.30 -37.74 -11.55
N LYS A 650 -18.31 -38.27 -10.87
CA LYS A 650 -18.11 -39.21 -9.75
C LYS A 650 -17.29 -40.44 -10.15
N SER A 651 -17.46 -40.92 -11.38
CA SER A 651 -16.70 -42.07 -11.88
C SER A 651 -15.20 -41.77 -12.03
N ASP A 652 -14.84 -40.55 -12.45
CA ASP A 652 -13.42 -40.15 -12.52
C ASP A 652 -12.80 -40.11 -11.12
N LEU A 653 -13.55 -39.63 -10.11
CA LEU A 653 -13.13 -39.58 -8.71
C LEU A 653 -12.92 -40.98 -8.12
N GLU A 654 -13.87 -41.90 -8.32
CA GLU A 654 -13.77 -43.28 -7.85
C GLU A 654 -12.56 -44.01 -8.45
N GLN A 655 -12.25 -43.76 -9.73
CA GLN A 655 -11.08 -44.32 -10.38
C GLN A 655 -9.77 -43.75 -9.83
N LEU A 656 -9.72 -42.44 -9.56
CA LEU A 656 -8.55 -41.78 -8.97
C LEU A 656 -8.31 -42.27 -7.53
N ASP A 657 -9.36 -42.30 -6.70
CA ASP A 657 -9.28 -42.77 -5.33
C ASP A 657 -8.81 -44.23 -5.28
N SER A 658 -9.39 -45.10 -6.10
CA SER A 658 -8.94 -46.49 -6.23
C SER A 658 -7.48 -46.62 -6.71
N ALA A 659 -6.98 -45.71 -7.54
CA ALA A 659 -5.59 -45.74 -7.97
C ALA A 659 -4.64 -45.34 -6.82
N ILE A 660 -4.99 -44.30 -6.05
CA ILE A 660 -4.21 -43.79 -4.92
C ILE A 660 -4.19 -44.79 -3.76
N GLN A 661 -5.36 -45.28 -3.34
CA GLN A 661 -5.48 -46.24 -2.22
C GLN A 661 -4.72 -47.55 -2.47
N ASN A 662 -4.63 -47.98 -3.73
CA ASN A 662 -3.90 -49.19 -4.11
C ASN A 662 -2.43 -48.91 -4.49
N ALA A 663 -1.89 -47.73 -4.18
CA ALA A 663 -0.52 -47.32 -4.49
C ALA A 663 -0.10 -47.50 -5.96
N ARG A 664 -1.04 -47.37 -6.90
CA ARG A 664 -0.81 -47.49 -8.34
C ARG A 664 -0.44 -46.13 -8.93
N ASN A 665 0.76 -45.65 -8.60
CA ASN A 665 1.22 -44.30 -8.92
C ASN A 665 1.13 -43.97 -10.41
N ASP A 666 1.60 -44.86 -11.31
CA ASP A 666 1.57 -44.63 -12.77
C ASP A 666 0.14 -44.40 -13.28
N ARG A 667 -0.80 -45.23 -12.81
CA ARG A 667 -2.23 -45.11 -13.16
C ARG A 667 -2.85 -43.84 -12.60
N ALA A 668 -2.50 -43.47 -11.36
CA ALA A 668 -2.96 -42.23 -10.75
C ALA A 668 -2.46 -41.01 -11.54
N ILE A 669 -1.18 -41.00 -11.95
CA ILE A 669 -0.60 -39.92 -12.76
C ILE A 669 -1.30 -39.80 -14.11
N ALA A 670 -1.53 -40.92 -14.81
CA ALA A 670 -2.24 -40.90 -16.10
C ALA A 670 -3.67 -40.34 -15.98
N LEU A 671 -4.40 -40.72 -14.93
CA LEU A 671 -5.73 -40.16 -14.65
C LEU A 671 -5.66 -38.65 -14.36
N LEU A 672 -4.69 -38.23 -13.54
CA LEU A 672 -4.47 -36.81 -13.24
C LEU A 672 -4.08 -36.00 -14.47
N TYR A 673 -3.25 -36.53 -15.39
CA TYR A 673 -2.93 -35.87 -16.65
C TYR A 673 -4.15 -35.72 -17.57
N LYS A 674 -5.03 -36.72 -17.62
CA LYS A 674 -6.32 -36.60 -18.34
C LYS A 674 -7.16 -35.46 -17.74
N MET A 675 -7.24 -35.38 -16.42
CA MET A 675 -7.96 -34.33 -15.71
C MET A 675 -7.34 -32.95 -15.97
N MET A 676 -6.02 -32.82 -15.89
CA MET A 676 -5.30 -31.59 -16.20
C MET A 676 -5.50 -31.14 -17.66
N ASN A 677 -5.55 -32.05 -18.62
CA ASN A 677 -5.85 -31.69 -20.01
C ASN A 677 -7.24 -31.05 -20.14
N HIS A 678 -8.23 -31.58 -19.42
CA HIS A 678 -9.55 -30.95 -19.36
C HIS A 678 -9.48 -29.56 -18.74
N LEU A 679 -8.79 -29.38 -17.60
CA LEU A 679 -8.62 -28.05 -16.98
C LEU A 679 -7.91 -27.07 -17.93
N LYS A 680 -6.87 -27.50 -18.65
CA LYS A 680 -6.19 -26.68 -19.67
C LYS A 680 -7.17 -26.21 -20.74
N SER A 681 -8.08 -27.07 -21.19
CA SER A 681 -9.11 -26.69 -22.16
C SER A 681 -10.11 -25.66 -21.62
N VAL A 682 -10.43 -25.72 -20.33
CA VAL A 682 -11.28 -24.71 -19.65
C VAL A 682 -10.54 -23.37 -19.56
N ILE A 683 -9.28 -23.39 -19.11
CA ILE A 683 -8.46 -22.18 -18.93
C ILE A 683 -8.24 -21.44 -20.26
N LEU A 684 -7.99 -22.19 -21.35
CA LEU A 684 -7.71 -21.65 -22.68
C LEU A 684 -8.97 -21.40 -23.53
N ASN A 685 -10.17 -21.59 -22.98
CA ASN A 685 -11.39 -21.34 -23.72
C ASN A 685 -11.48 -19.83 -24.08
N PRO A 686 -11.62 -19.47 -25.38
CA PRO A 686 -11.74 -18.06 -25.78
C PRO A 686 -13.02 -17.39 -25.27
N GLU A 687 -14.05 -18.16 -24.92
CA GLU A 687 -15.27 -17.62 -24.31
C GLU A 687 -14.96 -17.01 -22.94
N LYS A 688 -15.48 -15.80 -22.72
CA LYS A 688 -15.33 -15.10 -21.44
C LYS A 688 -16.29 -15.70 -20.43
N THR A 689 -15.78 -15.92 -19.22
CA THR A 689 -16.54 -16.44 -18.08
C THR A 689 -16.71 -15.35 -17.03
N GLU A 690 -17.83 -15.40 -16.31
CA GLU A 690 -18.14 -14.45 -15.24
C GLU A 690 -17.96 -15.09 -13.87
N ALA A 691 -17.54 -14.27 -12.90
CA ALA A 691 -17.37 -14.70 -11.52
C ALA A 691 -18.71 -14.72 -10.77
N PHE A 692 -18.90 -15.74 -9.95
CA PHE A 692 -19.86 -15.74 -8.87
C PHE A 692 -19.21 -15.16 -7.62
N GLU A 693 -19.78 -14.06 -7.11
CA GLU A 693 -19.31 -13.38 -5.92
C GLU A 693 -20.42 -13.29 -4.87
N ASN A 694 -20.13 -13.76 -3.66
CA ASN A 694 -20.98 -13.54 -2.50
C ASN A 694 -20.12 -12.97 -1.37
N ILE A 695 -19.88 -11.66 -1.43
CA ILE A 695 -18.94 -10.94 -0.57
C ILE A 695 -19.71 -9.98 0.34
N GLN A 696 -19.48 -10.07 1.64
CA GLN A 696 -20.13 -9.25 2.66
C GLN A 696 -19.09 -8.37 3.38
N TYR A 697 -19.50 -7.13 3.64
CA TYR A 697 -18.72 -6.15 4.40
C TYR A 697 -19.29 -6.02 5.81
N LYS A 698 -18.49 -6.25 6.86
CA LYS A 698 -18.95 -6.05 8.24
C LYS A 698 -19.18 -4.56 8.53
N ARG A 699 -20.33 -4.22 9.14
CA ARG A 699 -20.71 -2.86 9.56
C ARG A 699 -19.87 -2.30 10.72
N HIS A 700 -19.09 -3.16 11.40
CA HIS A 700 -18.25 -2.76 12.53
C HIS A 700 -16.78 -2.89 12.15
N ILE A 701 -16.13 -1.72 12.07
CA ILE A 701 -14.71 -1.56 11.87
C ILE A 701 -14.04 -1.75 13.25
N ALA A 702 -13.57 -2.95 13.56
CA ALA A 702 -12.65 -3.11 14.69
C ALA A 702 -11.27 -2.62 14.23
N ALA A 703 -10.71 -1.60 14.90
CA ALA A 703 -9.37 -1.06 14.63
C ALA A 703 -9.13 -0.53 13.19
N GLY A 704 -10.10 0.12 12.57
CA GLY A 704 -9.91 0.79 11.26
C GLY A 704 -9.98 -0.11 10.01
N ILE A 705 -10.10 -1.43 10.13
CA ILE A 705 -10.03 -2.35 8.98
C ILE A 705 -11.42 -2.87 8.58
N PRO A 706 -11.86 -2.68 7.33
CA PRO A 706 -13.06 -3.33 6.79
C PRO A 706 -12.85 -4.86 6.72
N SER A 707 -13.39 -5.61 7.67
CA SER A 707 -13.41 -7.07 7.59
C SER A 707 -14.39 -7.50 6.49
N THR A 708 -13.83 -8.00 5.39
CA THR A 708 -14.57 -8.56 4.26
C THR A 708 -14.49 -10.08 4.34
N TYR A 709 -15.62 -10.76 4.16
CA TYR A 709 -15.68 -12.21 4.11
C TYR A 709 -16.67 -12.65 3.04
N GLY A 710 -16.51 -13.85 2.52
CA GLY A 710 -17.38 -14.33 1.46
C GLY A 710 -16.72 -15.36 0.58
N GLN A 711 -17.30 -15.56 -0.60
CA GLN A 711 -16.79 -16.51 -1.59
C GLN A 711 -16.60 -15.85 -2.94
N TYR A 712 -15.49 -16.18 -3.58
CA TYR A 712 -15.20 -15.88 -4.98
C TYR A 712 -15.03 -17.19 -5.75
N LYS A 713 -15.78 -17.34 -6.85
CA LYS A 713 -15.70 -18.51 -7.73
C LYS A 713 -15.77 -18.07 -9.18
N GLU A 714 -14.84 -18.54 -9.99
CA GLU A 714 -14.87 -18.31 -11.43
C GLU A 714 -14.24 -19.53 -12.13
N PRO A 715 -14.88 -20.11 -13.16
CA PRO A 715 -14.45 -21.36 -13.77
C PRO A 715 -12.98 -21.43 -14.21
N LYS A 716 -12.45 -20.42 -14.92
CA LYS A 716 -11.05 -20.43 -15.40
C LYS A 716 -10.06 -20.30 -14.24
N PHE A 717 -10.36 -19.42 -13.30
CA PHE A 717 -9.60 -19.20 -12.07
C PHE A 717 -9.55 -20.47 -11.20
N GLU A 718 -10.69 -21.12 -10.98
CA GLU A 718 -10.78 -22.37 -10.21
C GLU A 718 -10.06 -23.50 -10.93
N ALA A 719 -10.21 -23.62 -12.25
CA ALA A 719 -9.49 -24.61 -13.04
C ALA A 719 -7.96 -24.42 -12.95
N LEU A 720 -7.47 -23.19 -12.99
CA LEU A 720 -6.05 -22.87 -12.84
C LEU A 720 -5.54 -23.15 -11.42
N GLY A 721 -6.29 -22.78 -10.38
CA GLY A 721 -5.95 -23.09 -9.00
C GLY A 721 -5.93 -24.59 -8.72
N LEU A 722 -6.84 -25.36 -9.35
CA LEU A 722 -6.86 -26.82 -9.27
C LEU A 722 -5.68 -27.42 -10.04
N MET A 723 -5.37 -26.92 -11.23
CA MET A 723 -4.22 -27.34 -12.04
C MET A 723 -2.94 -27.39 -11.20
N TYR A 724 -2.61 -26.31 -10.48
CA TYR A 724 -1.41 -26.25 -9.66
C TYR A 724 -1.40 -27.25 -8.50
N ARG A 725 -2.56 -27.49 -7.88
CA ARG A 725 -2.67 -28.49 -6.81
C ARG A 725 -2.47 -29.90 -7.35
N LEU A 726 -3.05 -30.22 -8.52
CA LEU A 726 -2.81 -31.50 -9.19
C LEU A 726 -1.34 -31.69 -9.57
N GLU A 727 -0.65 -30.65 -10.03
CA GLU A 727 0.79 -30.70 -10.31
C GLU A 727 1.63 -31.03 -9.09
N ARG A 728 1.28 -30.48 -7.91
CA ARG A 728 1.97 -30.82 -6.65
C ARG A 728 1.76 -32.28 -6.28
N VAL A 729 0.53 -32.80 -6.46
CA VAL A 729 0.22 -34.22 -6.23
C VAL A 729 1.00 -35.11 -7.19
N ILE A 730 1.02 -34.79 -8.48
CA ILE A 730 1.81 -35.52 -9.49
C ILE A 730 3.29 -35.51 -9.15
N SER A 731 3.82 -34.37 -8.69
CA SER A 731 5.22 -34.28 -8.27
C SER A 731 5.55 -35.27 -7.14
N LYS A 732 4.64 -35.43 -6.16
CA LYS A 732 4.76 -36.41 -5.07
C LYS A 732 4.68 -37.85 -5.59
N LEU A 733 3.71 -38.14 -6.46
CA LEU A 733 3.54 -39.48 -7.07
C LEU A 733 4.74 -39.87 -7.95
N MET A 734 5.24 -38.94 -8.77
CA MET A 734 6.41 -39.14 -9.62
C MET A 734 7.67 -39.45 -8.81
N ALA A 735 7.87 -38.81 -7.65
CA ALA A 735 8.96 -39.17 -6.75
C ALA A 735 8.87 -40.64 -6.30
N GLY A 736 7.66 -41.12 -6.03
CA GLY A 736 7.38 -42.53 -5.76
C GLY A 736 7.73 -43.43 -6.94
N VAL A 737 7.27 -43.12 -8.16
CA VAL A 737 7.62 -43.89 -9.36
C VAL A 737 9.13 -43.97 -9.58
N LEU A 738 9.84 -42.85 -9.45
CA LEU A 738 11.30 -42.78 -9.61
C LEU A 738 12.07 -43.57 -8.55
N SER A 739 11.55 -43.64 -7.32
CA SER A 739 12.15 -44.46 -6.25
C SER A 739 12.07 -45.96 -6.52
N SER A 740 11.12 -46.41 -7.34
CA SER A 740 10.93 -47.83 -7.68
C SER A 740 11.91 -48.36 -8.73
N ILE A 741 12.63 -47.48 -9.44
CA ILE A 741 13.60 -47.86 -10.47
C ILE A 741 14.91 -48.30 -9.79
N SER A 742 15.28 -49.57 -9.97
CA SER A 742 16.58 -50.08 -9.50
C SER A 742 17.74 -49.41 -10.24
N ARG A 743 18.64 -48.79 -9.48
CA ARG A 743 19.82 -48.06 -9.99
C ARG A 743 21.06 -48.94 -10.12
N GLU A 744 21.05 -50.14 -9.52
CA GLU A 744 22.22 -51.01 -9.44
C GLU A 744 22.36 -51.93 -10.66
N TYR A 745 21.24 -52.32 -11.30
CA TYR A 745 21.24 -53.22 -12.45
C TYR A 745 20.24 -52.77 -13.52
N ILE A 746 20.75 -52.42 -14.71
CA ILE A 746 19.93 -52.06 -15.88
C ILE A 746 19.57 -53.35 -16.62
N THR A 747 18.30 -53.74 -16.55
CA THR A 747 17.74 -54.86 -17.31
C THR A 747 16.81 -54.36 -18.41
N ALA A 748 16.38 -55.23 -19.33
CA ALA A 748 15.34 -54.89 -20.31
C ALA A 748 14.03 -54.43 -19.64
N LYS A 749 13.70 -54.96 -18.44
CA LYS A 749 12.58 -54.51 -17.63
C LYS A 749 12.80 -53.09 -17.09
N THR A 750 14.01 -52.80 -16.59
CA THR A 750 14.41 -51.46 -16.13
C THR A 750 14.33 -50.43 -17.26
N LEU A 751 14.77 -50.79 -18.48
CA LEU A 751 14.69 -49.91 -19.65
C LEU A 751 13.25 -49.59 -20.06
N ARG A 752 12.34 -50.57 -20.01
CA ARG A 752 10.90 -50.31 -20.23
C ARG A 752 10.33 -49.37 -19.18
N GLN A 753 10.65 -49.58 -17.90
CA GLN A 753 10.22 -48.68 -16.82
C GLN A 753 10.74 -47.26 -17.02
N ILE A 754 11.99 -47.09 -17.47
CA ILE A 754 12.56 -45.78 -17.80
C ILE A 754 11.79 -45.15 -18.98
N TYR A 755 11.49 -45.92 -20.01
CA TYR A 755 10.69 -45.45 -21.15
C TYR A 755 9.30 -44.98 -20.73
N ASP A 756 8.59 -45.76 -19.91
CA ASP A 756 7.26 -45.42 -19.39
C ASP A 756 7.30 -44.14 -18.54
N VAL A 757 8.33 -43.97 -17.71
CA VAL A 757 8.54 -42.74 -16.94
C VAL A 757 8.81 -41.53 -17.84
N LEU A 758 9.63 -41.70 -18.85
CA LEU A 758 9.93 -40.62 -19.79
C LEU A 758 8.67 -40.24 -20.62
N LEU A 759 7.75 -41.18 -20.90
CA LEU A 759 6.43 -40.89 -21.48
C LEU A 759 5.60 -39.99 -20.58
N LEU A 760 5.57 -40.27 -19.26
CA LEU A 760 4.89 -39.41 -18.29
C LEU A 760 5.51 -37.99 -18.28
N PHE A 761 6.84 -37.88 -18.34
CA PHE A 761 7.51 -36.58 -18.47
C PHE A 761 7.11 -35.82 -19.74
N LYS A 762 7.03 -36.52 -20.88
CA LYS A 762 6.58 -35.92 -22.15
C LYS A 762 5.18 -35.32 -22.03
N GLU A 763 4.24 -36.06 -21.45
CA GLU A 763 2.86 -35.58 -21.24
C GLU A 763 2.83 -34.39 -20.27
N GLY A 764 3.58 -34.46 -19.16
CA GLY A 764 3.71 -33.36 -18.21
C GLY A 764 4.27 -32.07 -18.84
N LEU A 765 5.31 -32.18 -19.67
CA LEU A 765 5.89 -31.02 -20.38
C LEU A 765 4.88 -30.39 -21.36
N ALA A 766 4.12 -31.21 -22.09
CA ALA A 766 3.08 -30.72 -23.00
C ALA A 766 1.94 -29.99 -22.26
N LEU A 767 1.55 -30.49 -21.07
CA LEU A 767 0.58 -29.82 -20.19
C LEU A 767 1.06 -28.43 -19.74
N ASP A 768 2.37 -28.28 -19.51
CA ASP A 768 3.04 -27.01 -19.22
C ASP A 768 3.27 -26.11 -20.44
N GLY A 769 2.88 -26.56 -21.64
CA GLY A 769 3.08 -25.81 -22.89
C GLY A 769 4.53 -25.86 -23.41
N ILE A 770 5.32 -26.84 -22.95
CA ILE A 770 6.69 -27.07 -23.41
C ILE A 770 6.67 -28.19 -24.45
N TYR A 771 7.00 -27.83 -25.69
CA TYR A 771 7.11 -28.78 -26.80
C TYR A 771 8.55 -28.81 -27.30
N ASP A 772 9.23 -29.95 -27.15
CA ASP A 772 10.56 -30.19 -27.69
C ASP A 772 10.47 -31.18 -28.86
N GLN A 773 10.71 -30.69 -30.08
CA GLN A 773 10.66 -31.52 -31.29
C GLN A 773 11.73 -32.62 -31.30
N SER A 774 12.93 -32.34 -30.78
CA SER A 774 14.05 -33.30 -30.71
C SER A 774 13.77 -34.41 -29.70
N PHE A 775 13.28 -34.05 -28.52
CA PHE A 775 12.84 -35.01 -27.50
C PHE A 775 11.72 -35.90 -28.05
N ASN A 776 10.74 -35.32 -28.74
CA ASN A 776 9.62 -36.04 -29.33
C ASN A 776 10.04 -36.99 -30.47
N SER A 777 10.97 -36.58 -31.35
CA SER A 777 11.43 -37.43 -32.46
C SER A 777 12.29 -38.60 -31.98
N ASN A 778 13.17 -38.39 -31.00
CA ASN A 778 14.01 -39.46 -30.45
C ASN A 778 13.20 -40.50 -29.67
N PHE A 779 12.07 -40.08 -29.11
CA PHE A 779 11.13 -40.97 -28.43
C PHE A 779 10.43 -41.96 -29.36
N VAL A 780 10.07 -41.52 -30.57
CA VAL A 780 9.47 -42.39 -31.60
C VAL A 780 10.46 -43.45 -32.07
N ILE A 781 11.75 -43.13 -32.06
CA ILE A 781 12.84 -44.03 -32.46
C ILE A 781 13.13 -45.08 -31.36
N ALA A 782 12.99 -44.72 -30.08
CA ALA A 782 13.24 -45.61 -28.94
C ALA A 782 12.08 -46.59 -28.64
N GLY A 783 10.90 -46.40 -29.27
CA GLY A 783 9.72 -47.25 -29.14
C GLY A 783 9.65 -48.44 -30.10
N ILE A 784 10.74 -48.73 -30.83
CA ILE A 784 10.96 -49.94 -31.66
C ILE A 784 11.93 -50.85 -30.91
#